data_AF-A0A3R7JD59-F1
#
_entry.id   AF-A0A3R7JD59-F1
#
_cell.length_a   1.000
_cell.length_b   1.000
_cell.length_c   1.000
_cell.angle_alpha   90.00
_cell.angle_beta   90.00
_cell.angle_gamma   90.00
#
_symmetry.space_group_name_H-M   'P 1'
#
loop_
_entity.id
_entity.type
_entity.pdbx_description
1 polymer ?
#
loop_
_entity_poly.entity_id
_entity_poly.type
_entity_poly.pdbx_seq_one_letter_code
_entity_poly.pdbx_strand_id
1 'polypeptide(L)'
;MLLDVEFPKSLVVASHLFRHSNAYVAFEMMQMSNIDDEKNGLLLFKPLKYAFDHFQISFIRDDANVFRLKLFDPCIRNTRLIYLKDRNGDEVLNAEQRQELDSNVLLTRNPCDFDAQKTFGDVDGSALTFTGLERPFSRCLYMQANVARALALTKGWIDPSYNFEDFWSDVSLDEKMEMFHQSILDAAMYAGVDKYGGALVGEGQPDGSSASNATPSSSGLSLEEVIETAAAEETVVVDVPYSYLEDEDDPTSVVSGVSKVLLAAQLNPEAGGLMWVEQSSPQEAYKNVVAMSQMTSMLRDHDRNSCYERGIKGAIAKFKEEHGRAPIVLDIGTGTGLLSMFAATHGADHVYACEMFVPMAEIAEQVTRANHPDKITVFPLRSTDLTVAPEGQVDANASYHLPRRADMLVSELFDSVLLGEAVLPTIRHAMQHLLQPDAVIVPERAMVFAQVVESEPIYHFNSFAVPEQQSEQTGIPSATRKAKLARSGAAWQCEGGKPALPVHFHALENDSKVLTKPTKVLSFDFTKPSTGVASYEETVIDTVEAGKAQAVLMWWEVSFDANDKVVYSTEPGVQNWQDHWVQVVFPLVGDIRVQSQDKLVLRAHHDDIRIWFDVEIAPEHDSPKKAKRTVVSEKPPCTCGMHLICNAERIAMLTDTARREAYNTSISLAVAELTASEPLRPISCLDISDGSLCALLAATHSEVSSVTSIESKEVSARIFDQILGYNGVNVEVLNSGVKGLLTEHLQGEPSSVDLLVGEPFYYSMQNLPLWQAFNFWLRRSAVDGLLHPKARVLPARARVLAQAVRFENLHECFGAVGNVSGYDHATFDQFQDEYYTRNFPFPAYMYPFKQASDVVELAMLDFMQTAHTVATNGSVELSDFAANAVIVWVEYVLDTEGKHVVTTGPAVRYAKQLIRFLQPTASGASKRVVASKFCFDSLEGTIELSIDAN
;
A
#
# COMPACT_ATOMS: atom_id res chain seq x y z
N MET A 1 -11.74 -37.62 17.59
CA MET A 1 -10.31 -37.60 17.97
C MET A 1 -10.01 -37.09 19.38
N LEU A 2 -10.91 -36.42 20.12
CA LEU A 2 -10.63 -35.98 21.53
C LEU A 2 -11.58 -36.53 22.61
N LEU A 3 -12.71 -37.10 22.19
CA LEU A 3 -13.84 -37.41 23.08
C LEU A 3 -14.30 -38.86 22.95
N ASP A 4 -13.55 -39.69 22.22
CA ASP A 4 -13.83 -41.10 21.94
C ASP A 4 -15.24 -41.36 21.34
N VAL A 5 -15.71 -40.42 20.51
CA VAL A 5 -16.99 -40.51 19.77
C VAL A 5 -16.78 -40.16 18.30
N GLU A 6 -17.54 -40.83 17.44
CA GLU A 6 -17.78 -40.38 16.07
C GLU A 6 -18.82 -39.25 16.08
N PHE A 7 -18.38 -38.03 15.77
CA PHE A 7 -19.26 -36.88 15.61
C PHE A 7 -19.86 -36.85 14.19
N PRO A 8 -21.07 -36.29 14.02
CA PRO A 8 -21.63 -36.03 12.70
C PRO A 8 -20.64 -35.21 11.85
N LYS A 9 -20.52 -35.55 10.56
CA LYS A 9 -19.62 -34.84 9.64
C LYS A 9 -19.89 -33.33 9.59
N SER A 10 -21.16 -32.93 9.76
CA SER A 10 -21.59 -31.52 9.82
C SER A 10 -20.99 -30.72 10.99
N LEU A 11 -20.50 -31.40 12.04
CA LEU A 11 -19.98 -30.81 13.28
C LEU A 11 -18.45 -30.92 13.42
N VAL A 12 -17.79 -31.57 12.47
CA VAL A 12 -16.33 -31.75 12.43
C VAL A 12 -15.77 -30.94 11.27
N VAL A 13 -14.79 -30.09 11.56
CA VAL A 13 -14.18 -29.18 10.58
C VAL A 13 -12.66 -29.33 10.63
N ALA A 14 -12.00 -29.23 9.49
CA ALA A 14 -10.55 -29.13 9.44
C ALA A 14 -10.09 -27.78 10.01
N SER A 15 -9.14 -27.80 10.93
CA SER A 15 -8.44 -26.63 11.43
C SER A 15 -7.04 -26.63 10.82
N HIS A 16 -6.74 -25.59 10.05
CA HIS A 16 -5.39 -25.34 9.55
C HIS A 16 -4.51 -24.99 10.75
N LEU A 17 -3.43 -25.74 10.94
CA LEU A 17 -2.50 -25.50 12.04
C LEU A 17 -1.58 -24.30 11.79
N PHE A 18 -1.62 -23.77 10.57
CA PHE A 18 -0.84 -22.64 10.09
C PHE A 18 -1.78 -21.68 9.34
N ARG A 19 -1.69 -20.38 9.61
CA ARG A 19 -2.57 -19.39 8.99
C ARG A 19 -2.18 -19.19 7.52
N HIS A 20 -3.17 -19.08 6.65
CA HIS A 20 -2.98 -18.82 5.22
C HIS A 20 -2.24 -17.51 4.95
N SER A 21 -2.47 -16.49 5.78
CA SER A 21 -1.75 -15.22 5.73
C SER A 21 -0.24 -15.34 5.92
N ASN A 22 0.27 -16.51 6.33
CA ASN A 22 1.71 -16.81 6.44
C ASN A 22 2.20 -17.86 5.44
N ALA A 23 1.38 -18.30 4.47
CA ALA A 23 1.68 -19.42 3.57
C ALA A 23 3.02 -19.30 2.85
N TYR A 24 3.43 -18.08 2.50
CA TYR A 24 4.70 -17.79 1.81
C TYR A 24 5.94 -18.21 2.62
N VAL A 25 5.87 -18.24 3.97
CA VAL A 25 6.96 -18.73 4.83
C VAL A 25 6.77 -20.18 5.30
N ALA A 26 5.70 -20.86 4.87
CA ALA A 26 5.38 -22.23 5.32
C ALA A 26 6.49 -23.24 4.99
N PHE A 27 7.10 -23.12 3.81
CA PHE A 27 8.19 -24.01 3.42
C PHE A 27 9.49 -23.68 4.19
N GLU A 28 9.82 -22.41 4.33
CA GLU A 28 11.08 -21.98 4.96
C GLU A 28 11.06 -22.18 6.49
N MET A 29 9.95 -21.81 7.15
CA MET A 29 9.81 -21.93 8.61
C MET A 29 9.39 -23.34 9.05
N MET A 30 8.50 -23.98 8.29
CA MET A 30 7.86 -25.22 8.72
C MET A 30 8.29 -26.43 7.87
N GLN A 31 8.92 -26.25 6.71
CA GLN A 31 9.16 -27.31 5.70
C GLN A 31 7.87 -27.95 5.22
N MET A 32 6.81 -27.15 5.14
CA MET A 32 5.53 -27.55 4.57
C MET A 32 5.46 -27.06 3.13
N SER A 33 5.37 -28.00 2.19
CA SER A 33 5.18 -27.70 0.77
C SER A 33 3.74 -27.33 0.43
N ASN A 34 2.78 -27.66 1.28
CA ASN A 34 1.36 -27.34 1.10
C ASN A 34 0.66 -27.22 2.46
N ILE A 35 0.11 -26.05 2.80
CA ILE A 35 -0.59 -25.81 4.07
C ILE A 35 -2.00 -26.42 4.11
N ASP A 36 -2.53 -26.82 2.95
CA ASP A 36 -3.85 -27.44 2.77
C ASP A 36 -3.81 -28.95 2.62
N ASP A 37 -2.62 -29.56 2.69
CA ASP A 37 -2.53 -31.02 2.80
C ASP A 37 -3.27 -31.45 4.09
N GLU A 38 -4.24 -32.36 3.94
CA GLU A 38 -5.06 -32.88 5.03
C GLU A 38 -4.21 -33.47 6.17
N LYS A 39 -2.99 -33.93 5.84
CA LYS A 39 -1.97 -34.42 6.78
C LYS A 39 -1.43 -33.32 7.72
N ASN A 40 -1.57 -32.06 7.33
CA ASN A 40 -1.06 -30.89 8.02
C ASN A 40 -2.11 -30.19 8.90
N GLY A 41 -3.37 -30.65 8.88
CA GLY A 41 -4.47 -30.09 9.68
C GLY A 41 -4.88 -30.93 10.89
N LEU A 42 -5.85 -30.43 11.67
CA LEU A 42 -6.58 -31.20 12.69
C LEU A 42 -8.07 -31.20 12.38
N LEU A 43 -8.70 -32.38 12.33
CA LEU A 43 -10.17 -32.44 12.31
C LEU A 43 -10.71 -32.23 13.73
N LEU A 44 -11.35 -31.09 13.96
CA LEU A 44 -11.82 -30.64 15.25
C LEU A 44 -13.35 -30.51 15.26
N PHE A 45 -13.94 -30.87 16.39
CA PHE A 45 -15.32 -30.52 16.70
C PHE A 45 -15.46 -28.99 16.78
N LYS A 46 -16.49 -28.40 16.15
CA LYS A 46 -16.62 -26.93 15.96
C LYS A 46 -16.30 -26.07 17.20
N PRO A 47 -16.80 -26.36 18.41
CA PRO A 47 -16.41 -25.64 19.63
C PRO A 47 -14.91 -25.71 19.98
N LEU A 48 -14.29 -26.87 19.78
CA LEU A 48 -12.84 -27.02 19.99
C LEU A 48 -12.05 -26.27 18.92
N LYS A 49 -12.51 -26.30 17.66
CA LYS A 49 -11.91 -25.51 16.56
C LYS A 49 -11.94 -24.02 16.89
N TYR A 50 -13.10 -23.52 17.31
CA TYR A 50 -13.26 -22.11 17.68
C TYR A 50 -12.30 -21.71 18.81
N ALA A 51 -12.27 -22.48 19.91
CA ALA A 51 -11.36 -22.21 21.03
C ALA A 51 -9.88 -22.30 20.62
N PHE A 52 -9.55 -23.18 19.69
CA PHE A 52 -8.19 -23.36 19.17
C PHE A 52 -7.74 -22.16 18.31
N ASP A 53 -8.57 -21.67 17.40
CA ASP A 53 -8.26 -20.51 16.54
C ASP A 53 -8.10 -19.21 17.33
N HIS A 54 -8.79 -19.13 18.47
CA HIS A 54 -8.73 -18.00 19.40
C HIS A 54 -7.65 -18.17 20.49
N PHE A 55 -6.79 -19.18 20.36
CA PHE A 55 -5.69 -19.49 21.28
C PHE A 55 -6.13 -19.71 22.73
N GLN A 56 -7.39 -20.07 22.94
CA GLN A 56 -7.94 -20.40 24.26
C GLN A 56 -7.56 -21.82 24.68
N ILE A 57 -7.37 -22.71 23.69
CA ILE A 57 -6.77 -24.03 23.85
C ILE A 57 -5.61 -24.22 22.87
N SER A 58 -4.79 -25.22 23.12
CA SER A 58 -3.79 -25.73 22.18
C SER A 58 -3.66 -27.24 22.32
N PHE A 59 -2.96 -27.89 21.39
CA PHE A 59 -2.57 -29.29 21.51
C PHE A 59 -1.05 -29.38 21.64
N ILE A 60 -0.60 -29.82 22.80
CA ILE A 60 0.82 -30.01 23.10
C ILE A 60 1.17 -31.49 23.04
N ARG A 61 2.46 -31.79 22.85
CA ARG A 61 2.98 -33.16 22.96
C ARG A 61 3.64 -33.32 24.32
N ASP A 62 3.22 -34.33 25.07
CA ASP A 62 3.82 -34.63 26.38
C ASP A 62 5.09 -35.50 26.25
N ASP A 63 5.80 -35.69 27.37
CA ASP A 63 7.04 -36.47 27.48
C ASP A 63 6.85 -37.95 27.08
N ALA A 64 5.62 -38.45 27.04
CA ALA A 64 5.27 -39.79 26.60
C ALA A 64 4.94 -39.86 25.09
N ASN A 65 5.20 -38.78 24.34
CA ASN A 65 4.87 -38.62 22.92
C ASN A 65 3.36 -38.68 22.61
N VAL A 66 2.51 -38.38 23.59
CA VAL A 66 1.06 -38.31 23.43
C VAL A 66 0.63 -36.86 23.24
N PHE A 67 -0.16 -36.60 22.21
CA PHE A 67 -0.76 -35.29 22.00
C PHE A 67 -1.88 -35.07 23.00
N ARG A 68 -1.87 -33.94 23.71
CA ARG A 68 -2.86 -33.57 24.72
C ARG A 68 -3.43 -32.19 24.43
N LEU A 69 -4.73 -32.03 24.64
CA LEU A 69 -5.32 -30.70 24.73
C LEU A 69 -4.81 -30.00 25.98
N LYS A 70 -4.49 -28.72 25.88
CA LYS A 70 -4.26 -27.84 27.01
C LYS A 70 -5.10 -26.59 26.94
N LEU A 71 -5.70 -26.26 28.07
CA LEU A 71 -6.45 -25.03 28.25
C LEU A 71 -5.50 -23.90 28.63
N PHE A 72 -5.46 -22.85 27.80
CA PHE A 72 -4.68 -21.63 28.03
C PHE A 72 -5.54 -20.50 28.59
N ASP A 73 -6.83 -20.46 28.25
CA ASP A 73 -7.80 -19.49 28.78
C ASP A 73 -8.65 -20.12 29.91
N PRO A 74 -8.40 -19.78 31.18
CA PRO A 74 -9.16 -20.34 32.30
C PRO A 74 -10.62 -19.88 32.33
N CYS A 75 -10.99 -18.80 31.62
CA CYS A 75 -12.36 -18.26 31.65
C CYS A 75 -13.37 -19.21 31.02
N ILE A 76 -12.96 -20.02 30.04
CA ILE A 76 -13.85 -20.99 29.39
C ILE A 76 -13.86 -22.35 30.10
N ARG A 77 -13.10 -22.53 31.18
CA ARG A 77 -12.92 -23.82 31.85
C ARG A 77 -14.24 -24.51 32.21
N ASN A 78 -15.19 -23.76 32.75
CA ASN A 78 -16.49 -24.31 33.17
C ASN A 78 -17.56 -24.23 32.07
N THR A 79 -17.20 -23.76 30.87
CA THR A 79 -18.11 -23.68 29.72
C THR A 79 -18.29 -25.08 29.15
N ARG A 80 -19.55 -25.49 29.00
CA ARG A 80 -19.90 -26.75 28.32
C ARG A 80 -19.51 -26.66 26.86
N LEU A 81 -18.91 -27.72 26.33
CA LEU A 81 -18.42 -27.74 24.95
C LEU A 81 -19.52 -27.37 23.95
N ILE A 82 -20.75 -27.83 24.16
CA ILE A 82 -21.87 -27.61 23.23
C ILE A 82 -22.56 -26.23 23.34
N TYR A 83 -22.19 -25.43 24.33
CA TYR A 83 -22.76 -24.09 24.60
C TYR A 83 -21.71 -22.98 24.58
N LEU A 84 -20.57 -23.22 23.90
CA LEU A 84 -19.60 -22.17 23.68
C LEU A 84 -20.26 -21.04 22.88
N LYS A 85 -20.05 -19.82 23.34
CA LYS A 85 -20.45 -18.60 22.64
C LYS A 85 -19.24 -17.96 22.00
N ASP A 86 -19.45 -17.35 20.84
CA ASP A 86 -18.43 -16.54 20.18
C ASP A 86 -18.30 -15.15 20.83
N ARG A 87 -17.44 -14.30 20.27
CA ARG A 87 -17.18 -12.93 20.74
C ARG A 87 -18.40 -12.01 20.64
N ASN A 88 -19.36 -12.32 19.76
CA ASN A 88 -20.60 -11.56 19.58
C ASN A 88 -21.71 -12.05 20.53
N GLY A 89 -21.47 -13.15 21.26
CA GLY A 89 -22.41 -13.75 22.20
C GLY A 89 -23.32 -14.80 21.56
N ASP A 90 -23.10 -15.14 20.29
CA ASP A 90 -23.84 -16.15 19.54
C ASP A 90 -23.32 -17.56 19.83
N GLU A 91 -24.19 -18.56 19.79
CA GLU A 91 -23.80 -19.94 20.08
C GLU A 91 -23.04 -20.56 18.90
N VAL A 92 -21.83 -21.06 19.15
CA VAL A 92 -20.95 -21.68 18.13
C VAL A 92 -21.60 -22.93 17.51
N LEU A 93 -22.45 -23.62 18.28
CA LEU A 93 -23.37 -24.63 17.75
C LEU A 93 -24.78 -24.11 17.86
N ASN A 94 -25.55 -24.16 16.78
CA ASN A 94 -26.97 -23.80 16.82
C ASN A 94 -27.84 -24.93 17.41
N ALA A 95 -29.13 -24.64 17.61
CA ALA A 95 -30.07 -25.59 18.22
C ALA A 95 -30.24 -26.89 17.41
N GLU A 96 -30.28 -26.79 16.08
CA GLU A 96 -30.42 -27.95 15.18
C GLU A 96 -29.18 -28.86 15.24
N GLN A 97 -27.99 -28.27 15.22
CA GLN A 97 -26.71 -28.97 15.34
C GLN A 97 -26.54 -29.69 16.69
N ARG A 98 -27.04 -29.09 17.78
CA ARG A 98 -27.08 -29.77 19.09
C ARG A 98 -28.04 -30.96 19.08
N GLN A 99 -29.23 -30.80 18.48
CA GLN A 99 -30.19 -31.89 18.37
C GLN A 99 -29.65 -33.04 17.50
N GLU A 100 -28.93 -32.71 16.42
CA GLU A 100 -28.22 -33.69 15.58
C GLU A 100 -27.16 -34.44 16.39
N LEU A 101 -26.36 -33.73 17.20
CA LEU A 101 -25.36 -34.34 18.08
C LEU A 101 -26.00 -35.30 19.09
N ASP A 102 -27.02 -34.85 19.82
CA ASP A 102 -27.72 -35.67 20.82
C ASP A 102 -28.31 -36.94 20.21
N SER A 103 -28.89 -36.82 19.01
CA SER A 103 -29.45 -37.96 18.27
C SER A 103 -28.37 -38.96 17.84
N ASN A 104 -27.19 -38.49 17.43
CA ASN A 104 -26.09 -39.36 17.05
C ASN A 104 -25.43 -40.06 18.25
N VAL A 105 -25.26 -39.36 19.38
CA VAL A 105 -24.74 -39.96 20.63
C VAL A 105 -25.68 -41.04 21.15
N LEU A 106 -27.00 -40.88 21.00
CA LEU A 106 -28.00 -41.91 21.38
C LEU A 106 -27.96 -43.15 20.47
N LEU A 107 -27.48 -43.04 19.23
CA LEU A 107 -27.46 -44.11 18.23
C LEU A 107 -26.16 -44.93 18.23
N THR A 108 -25.11 -44.48 18.91
CA THR A 108 -23.83 -45.21 18.99
C THR A 108 -23.98 -46.55 19.75
N ARG A 109 -23.58 -47.66 19.10
CA ARG A 109 -23.77 -49.05 19.59
C ARG A 109 -22.81 -49.50 20.69
N ASN A 110 -21.80 -48.71 21.05
CA ASN A 110 -20.82 -48.99 22.11
C ASN A 110 -20.94 -47.93 23.22
N PRO A 111 -20.58 -48.23 24.49
CA PRO A 111 -20.50 -47.21 25.52
C PRO A 111 -19.53 -46.12 25.07
N CYS A 112 -20.04 -44.90 25.00
CA CYS A 112 -19.33 -43.70 24.59
C CYS A 112 -19.19 -42.81 25.83
N ASP A 113 -17.97 -42.34 26.13
CA ASP A 113 -17.67 -41.57 27.34
C ASP A 113 -17.99 -40.06 27.18
N PHE A 114 -18.58 -39.62 26.06
CA PHE A 114 -18.98 -38.23 25.89
C PHE A 114 -20.33 -37.95 26.56
N ASP A 115 -20.31 -36.97 27.45
CA ASP A 115 -21.47 -36.43 28.14
C ASP A 115 -21.71 -35.00 27.63
N ALA A 116 -22.96 -34.65 27.32
CA ALA A 116 -23.38 -33.30 26.97
C ALA A 116 -23.08 -32.26 28.08
N GLN A 117 -22.79 -32.74 29.31
CA GLN A 117 -22.33 -31.92 30.42
C GLN A 117 -20.82 -31.62 30.40
N LYS A 118 -20.02 -32.26 29.52
CA LYS A 118 -18.57 -32.03 29.46
C LYS A 118 -18.22 -30.57 29.20
N THR A 119 -17.28 -30.08 29.99
CA THR A 119 -16.73 -28.73 29.91
C THR A 119 -15.34 -28.72 29.27
N PHE A 120 -14.82 -27.53 28.94
CA PHE A 120 -13.43 -27.38 28.51
C PHE A 120 -12.42 -27.82 29.59
N GLY A 121 -12.77 -27.68 30.87
CA GLY A 121 -11.98 -28.15 31.99
C GLY A 121 -11.89 -29.67 32.07
N ASP A 122 -12.98 -30.38 31.75
CA ASP A 122 -13.00 -31.85 31.76
C ASP A 122 -12.14 -32.48 30.65
N VAL A 123 -11.81 -31.70 29.61
CA VAL A 123 -11.00 -32.15 28.47
C VAL A 123 -9.58 -31.60 28.49
N ASP A 124 -9.24 -30.76 29.46
CA ASP A 124 -7.88 -30.24 29.67
C ASP A 124 -6.94 -31.37 30.12
N GLY A 125 -5.90 -31.62 29.32
CA GLY A 125 -4.96 -32.73 29.49
C GLY A 125 -5.40 -34.04 28.83
N SER A 126 -6.59 -34.11 28.23
CA SER A 126 -7.06 -35.31 27.52
C SER A 126 -6.20 -35.61 26.30
N ALA A 127 -5.93 -36.90 26.07
CA ALA A 127 -5.14 -37.37 24.95
C ALA A 127 -5.94 -37.33 23.63
N LEU A 128 -5.26 -37.02 22.54
CA LEU A 128 -5.76 -37.15 21.18
C LEU A 128 -5.49 -38.57 20.67
N THR A 129 -6.53 -39.25 20.19
CA THR A 129 -6.44 -40.58 19.57
C THR A 129 -6.67 -40.46 18.06
N PHE A 130 -5.68 -40.88 17.26
CA PHE A 130 -5.74 -40.89 15.80
C PHE A 130 -6.04 -42.31 15.29
N THR A 131 -7.04 -42.46 14.42
CA THR A 131 -7.49 -43.76 13.88
C THR A 131 -6.83 -44.17 12.56
N GLY A 132 -5.79 -43.44 12.12
CA GLY A 132 -5.02 -43.68 10.88
C GLY A 132 -3.50 -43.53 11.06
N LEU A 133 -2.72 -43.78 9.99
CA LEU A 133 -1.25 -43.66 9.99
C LEU A 133 -0.76 -42.20 9.87
N GLU A 134 -1.63 -41.27 9.47
CA GLU A 134 -1.30 -39.87 9.23
C GLU A 134 -1.47 -39.06 10.53
N ARG A 135 -0.42 -38.31 10.91
CA ARG A 135 -0.36 -37.53 12.14
C ARG A 135 -0.21 -36.05 11.79
N PRO A 136 -0.82 -35.13 12.57
CA PRO A 136 -0.70 -33.70 12.36
C PRO A 136 0.77 -33.27 12.44
N PHE A 137 1.12 -32.29 11.60
CA PHE A 137 2.49 -31.81 11.49
C PHE A 137 2.92 -31.12 12.81
N SER A 138 3.83 -31.77 13.54
CA SER A 138 4.12 -31.40 14.94
C SER A 138 4.69 -29.98 15.11
N ARG A 139 5.30 -29.42 14.07
CA ARG A 139 5.82 -28.04 14.07
C ARG A 139 4.70 -27.01 14.20
N CYS A 140 3.58 -27.20 13.50
CA CYS A 140 2.47 -26.24 13.54
C CYS A 140 1.73 -26.25 14.86
N LEU A 141 1.56 -27.44 15.45
CA LEU A 141 1.05 -27.57 16.82
C LEU A 141 1.95 -26.85 17.82
N TYR A 142 3.27 -26.96 17.67
CA TYR A 142 4.23 -26.28 18.53
C TYR A 142 4.20 -24.75 18.36
N MET A 143 4.12 -24.25 17.12
CA MET A 143 3.99 -22.81 16.85
C MET A 143 2.69 -22.26 17.46
N GLN A 144 1.56 -22.90 17.20
CA GLN A 144 0.27 -22.50 17.77
C GLN A 144 0.29 -22.54 19.30
N ALA A 145 0.92 -23.56 19.90
CA ALA A 145 1.09 -23.67 21.35
C ALA A 145 1.96 -22.54 21.94
N ASN A 146 3.01 -22.12 21.23
CA ASN A 146 3.86 -21.00 21.68
C ASN A 146 3.13 -19.67 21.59
N VAL A 147 2.37 -19.43 20.52
CA VAL A 147 1.55 -18.22 20.39
C VAL A 147 0.48 -18.19 21.48
N ALA A 148 -0.21 -19.31 21.72
CA ALA A 148 -1.18 -19.43 22.80
C ALA A 148 -0.54 -19.20 24.18
N ARG A 149 0.65 -19.76 24.42
CA ARG A 149 1.43 -19.54 25.65
C ARG A 149 1.84 -18.08 25.83
N ALA A 150 2.38 -17.44 24.80
CA ALA A 150 2.81 -16.04 24.86
C ALA A 150 1.62 -15.11 25.15
N LEU A 151 0.48 -15.36 24.51
CA LEU A 151 -0.76 -14.64 24.77
C LEU A 151 -1.26 -14.87 26.20
N ALA A 152 -1.26 -16.12 26.65
CA ALA A 152 -1.68 -16.49 28.00
C ALA A 152 -0.78 -15.87 29.08
N LEU A 153 0.55 -15.81 28.85
CA LEU A 153 1.48 -15.11 29.74
C LEU A 153 1.20 -13.60 29.80
N THR A 154 0.99 -12.98 28.64
CA THR A 154 0.66 -11.55 28.54
C THR A 154 -0.65 -11.21 29.28
N LYS A 155 -1.62 -12.13 29.24
CA LYS A 155 -2.90 -12.01 29.93
C LYS A 155 -2.88 -12.51 31.38
N GLY A 156 -1.75 -13.01 31.88
CA GLY A 156 -1.61 -13.56 33.23
C GLY A 156 -2.42 -14.85 33.48
N TRP A 157 -2.78 -15.59 32.44
CA TRP A 157 -3.59 -16.81 32.51
C TRP A 157 -2.80 -18.04 32.98
N ILE A 158 -1.49 -18.05 32.76
CA ILE A 158 -0.58 -19.13 33.14
C ILE A 158 0.67 -18.56 33.83
N ASP A 159 1.34 -19.38 34.63
CA ASP A 159 2.55 -18.99 35.34
C ASP A 159 3.75 -18.79 34.38
N PRO A 160 4.63 -17.79 34.59
CA PRO A 160 5.85 -17.59 33.79
C PRO A 160 6.77 -18.80 33.68
N SER A 161 6.77 -19.69 34.69
CA SER A 161 7.54 -20.94 34.69
C SER A 161 6.89 -22.07 33.89
N TYR A 162 5.65 -21.91 33.43
CA TYR A 162 5.00 -22.88 32.55
C TYR A 162 5.78 -22.97 31.23
N ASN A 163 6.35 -24.13 30.95
CA ASN A 163 7.14 -24.40 29.75
C ASN A 163 6.86 -25.83 29.24
N PHE A 164 7.12 -26.08 27.96
CA PHE A 164 7.04 -27.41 27.34
C PHE A 164 8.30 -27.66 26.52
N GLU A 165 8.74 -28.92 26.38
CA GLU A 165 9.98 -29.24 25.67
C GLU A 165 9.95 -28.70 24.23
N ASP A 166 11.01 -27.95 23.87
CA ASP A 166 11.28 -27.54 22.50
C ASP A 166 11.90 -28.72 21.75
N PHE A 167 11.16 -29.26 20.79
CA PHE A 167 11.59 -30.44 20.03
C PHE A 167 12.33 -30.09 18.73
N TRP A 168 12.69 -28.82 18.51
CA TRP A 168 13.35 -28.37 17.27
C TRP A 168 14.56 -27.48 17.55
N SER A 169 15.59 -28.06 18.18
CA SER A 169 16.94 -27.51 18.10
C SER A 169 17.36 -27.44 16.63
N ASP A 170 17.37 -26.24 16.04
CA ASP A 170 18.32 -25.82 14.98
C ASP A 170 18.21 -24.31 14.64
N VAL A 171 17.14 -23.59 15.04
CA VAL A 171 17.04 -22.11 14.87
C VAL A 171 16.30 -21.49 16.06
N SER A 172 16.82 -20.35 16.57
CA SER A 172 16.33 -19.70 17.79
C SER A 172 14.94 -19.06 17.62
N LEU A 173 14.20 -18.88 18.72
CA LEU A 173 12.87 -18.25 18.73
C LEU A 173 12.93 -16.78 18.28
N ASP A 174 14.02 -16.09 18.59
CA ASP A 174 14.23 -14.67 18.25
C ASP A 174 14.34 -14.48 16.72
N GLU A 175 15.10 -15.34 16.03
CA GLU A 175 15.21 -15.32 14.56
C GLU A 175 13.87 -15.56 13.84
N LYS A 176 12.98 -16.38 14.43
CA LYS A 176 11.66 -16.65 13.87
C LYS A 176 10.69 -15.48 14.05
N MET A 177 10.82 -14.74 15.15
CA MET A 177 10.05 -13.53 15.39
C MET A 177 10.51 -12.37 14.51
N GLU A 178 11.81 -12.26 14.26
CA GLU A 178 12.41 -11.30 13.31
C GLU A 178 11.80 -11.48 11.91
N MET A 179 11.78 -12.70 11.37
CA MET A 179 11.18 -13.02 10.06
C MET A 179 9.68 -12.67 9.98
N PHE A 180 8.92 -12.88 11.06
CA PHE A 180 7.50 -12.51 11.13
C PHE A 180 7.31 -10.98 11.19
N HIS A 181 8.25 -10.25 11.77
CA HIS A 181 8.25 -8.78 11.75
C HIS A 181 8.63 -8.22 10.37
N GLN A 182 9.53 -8.88 9.63
CA GLN A 182 9.90 -8.49 8.25
C GLN A 182 8.71 -8.52 7.29
N SER A 183 7.79 -9.47 7.41
CA SER A 183 6.68 -9.58 6.47
C SER A 183 5.58 -8.53 6.67
N ILE A 184 5.42 -8.03 7.90
CA ILE A 184 4.58 -6.86 8.19
C ILE A 184 5.20 -5.60 7.56
N LEU A 185 6.54 -5.53 7.49
CA LEU A 185 7.28 -4.42 6.87
C LEU A 185 7.18 -4.42 5.34
N ASP A 186 7.18 -5.59 4.69
CA ASP A 186 7.09 -5.69 3.23
C ASP A 186 5.71 -5.26 2.69
N ALA A 187 4.63 -5.51 3.44
CA ALA A 187 3.29 -4.98 3.11
C ALA A 187 3.16 -3.45 3.30
N ALA A 188 3.92 -2.88 4.24
CA ALA A 188 3.92 -1.44 4.50
C ALA A 188 4.80 -0.64 3.52
N MET A 189 5.79 -1.27 2.87
CA MET A 189 6.76 -0.59 2.00
C MET A 189 6.26 -0.28 0.58
N TYR A 190 5.16 -0.89 0.12
CA TYR A 190 4.53 -0.57 -1.16
C TYR A 190 3.35 0.41 -1.05
N ALA A 191 2.93 0.79 0.16
CA ALA A 191 1.73 1.60 0.39
C ALA A 191 1.90 3.12 0.14
N GLY A 192 2.82 3.56 -0.72
CA GLY A 192 3.01 4.99 -0.95
C GLY A 192 4.08 5.34 -1.96
N VAL A 193 3.83 5.06 -3.25
CA VAL A 193 4.60 5.71 -4.32
C VAL A 193 3.84 5.89 -5.63
N ASP A 194 2.61 5.38 -5.78
CA ASP A 194 1.89 5.65 -7.03
C ASP A 194 1.49 7.13 -7.07
N LYS A 195 2.09 7.82 -8.03
CA LYS A 195 1.80 9.22 -8.34
C LYS A 195 0.40 9.35 -8.94
N TYR A 196 -0.05 8.29 -9.61
CA TYR A 196 -1.35 8.17 -10.25
C TYR A 196 -2.29 7.41 -9.31
N GLY A 197 -3.52 7.89 -9.14
CA GLY A 197 -4.55 7.14 -8.42
C GLY A 197 -5.23 6.11 -9.33
N GLY A 198 -6.02 5.19 -8.77
CA GLY A 198 -6.89 4.31 -9.54
C GLY A 198 -6.35 2.91 -9.83
N ALA A 199 -5.46 2.38 -8.99
CA ALA A 199 -4.95 1.02 -9.14
C ALA A 199 -6.04 -0.05 -8.91
N LEU A 200 -5.94 -1.18 -9.60
CA LEU A 200 -6.71 -2.39 -9.30
C LEU A 200 -5.93 -3.25 -8.32
N VAL A 201 -6.55 -3.59 -7.20
CA VAL A 201 -5.97 -4.50 -6.21
C VAL A 201 -6.79 -5.78 -6.15
N GLY A 202 -6.10 -6.94 -6.09
CA GLY A 202 -6.75 -8.26 -6.08
C GLY A 202 -6.81 -8.99 -7.44
N GLU A 203 -6.37 -8.37 -8.54
CA GLU A 203 -6.23 -9.08 -9.83
C GLU A 203 -5.02 -10.04 -9.84
N GLY A 204 -5.23 -11.27 -10.36
CA GLY A 204 -4.20 -12.31 -10.45
C GLY A 204 -4.52 -13.61 -9.71
N GLN A 205 -5.77 -13.82 -9.29
CA GLN A 205 -6.24 -15.14 -8.87
C GLN A 205 -6.23 -16.09 -10.08
N PRO A 206 -5.76 -17.34 -9.93
CA PRO A 206 -5.74 -18.28 -11.04
C PRO A 206 -7.16 -18.54 -11.54
N ASP A 207 -7.39 -18.31 -12.83
CA ASP A 207 -8.63 -18.67 -13.51
C ASP A 207 -8.90 -20.16 -13.25
N GLY A 208 -10.04 -20.47 -12.62
CA GLY A 208 -10.54 -21.83 -12.44
C GLY A 208 -10.92 -22.54 -13.76
N SER A 209 -10.41 -22.09 -14.90
CA SER A 209 -10.77 -22.54 -16.25
C SER A 209 -9.72 -23.47 -16.87
N SER A 210 -8.97 -24.25 -16.08
CA SER A 210 -8.26 -25.42 -16.61
C SER A 210 -9.02 -26.71 -16.30
N ALA A 211 -9.71 -27.23 -17.32
CA ALA A 211 -10.23 -28.58 -17.33
C ALA A 211 -9.06 -29.58 -17.43
N SER A 212 -8.30 -29.74 -16.35
CA SER A 212 -7.40 -30.88 -16.13
C SER A 212 -7.30 -31.15 -14.64
N ASN A 213 -7.30 -32.43 -14.23
CA ASN A 213 -7.38 -32.91 -12.84
C ASN A 213 -6.15 -32.57 -11.95
N ALA A 214 -5.75 -31.30 -11.89
CA ALA A 214 -4.80 -30.78 -10.92
C ALA A 214 -5.49 -29.64 -10.14
N THR A 215 -5.55 -29.79 -8.83
CA THR A 215 -6.17 -28.84 -7.90
C THR A 215 -5.52 -27.45 -8.07
N PRO A 216 -6.30 -26.37 -8.32
CA PRO A 216 -5.74 -25.03 -8.48
C PRO A 216 -5.20 -24.52 -7.14
N SER A 217 -3.97 -24.02 -7.13
CA SER A 217 -3.32 -23.39 -5.98
C SER A 217 -3.93 -22.01 -5.72
N SER A 218 -4.70 -21.84 -4.64
CA SER A 218 -5.28 -20.55 -4.26
C SER A 218 -4.21 -19.63 -3.66
N SER A 219 -3.61 -18.78 -4.48
CA SER A 219 -2.63 -17.76 -4.09
C SER A 219 -3.24 -16.37 -3.84
N GLY A 220 -4.56 -16.25 -3.67
CA GLY A 220 -5.25 -14.98 -3.47
C GLY A 220 -5.40 -14.56 -2.01
N LEU A 221 -5.21 -13.25 -1.72
CA LEU A 221 -5.67 -12.62 -0.47
C LEU A 221 -7.19 -12.78 -0.35
N SER A 222 -7.70 -12.95 0.86
CA SER A 222 -9.15 -12.99 1.10
C SER A 222 -9.78 -11.60 0.91
N LEU A 223 -11.08 -11.54 0.58
CA LEU A 223 -11.83 -10.29 0.42
C LEU A 223 -11.65 -9.34 1.61
N GLU A 224 -11.68 -9.87 2.84
CA GLU A 224 -11.48 -9.09 4.07
C GLU A 224 -10.08 -8.47 4.12
N GLU A 225 -9.04 -9.22 3.78
CA GLU A 225 -7.65 -8.73 3.77
C GLU A 225 -7.42 -7.66 2.69
N VAL A 226 -7.99 -7.83 1.50
CA VAL A 226 -7.89 -6.83 0.43
C VAL A 226 -8.64 -5.55 0.84
N ILE A 227 -9.83 -5.67 1.43
CA ILE A 227 -10.62 -4.52 1.90
C ILE A 227 -9.94 -3.77 3.07
N GLU A 228 -9.31 -4.48 3.99
CA GLU A 228 -8.65 -3.88 5.17
C GLU A 228 -7.37 -3.12 4.80
N THR A 229 -6.72 -3.52 3.71
CA THR A 229 -5.47 -2.93 3.24
C THR A 229 -5.66 -1.90 2.12
N ALA A 230 -6.75 -1.98 1.38
CA ALA A 230 -7.00 -1.11 0.26
C ALA A 230 -7.23 0.36 0.65
N ALA A 231 -6.65 1.25 -0.14
CA ALA A 231 -6.84 2.70 -0.01
C ALA A 231 -8.11 3.16 -0.74
N ALA A 232 -8.63 4.32 -0.35
CA ALA A 232 -9.82 4.90 -1.00
C ALA A 232 -9.67 5.20 -2.50
N GLU A 233 -8.44 5.26 -3.02
CA GLU A 233 -8.15 5.49 -4.45
C GLU A 233 -8.13 4.19 -5.28
N GLU A 234 -8.21 3.02 -4.63
CA GLU A 234 -8.08 1.72 -5.28
C GLU A 234 -9.44 1.11 -5.61
N THR A 235 -9.49 0.37 -6.70
CA THR A 235 -10.63 -0.49 -7.04
C THR A 235 -10.28 -1.92 -6.66
N VAL A 236 -11.06 -2.51 -5.77
CA VAL A 236 -10.85 -3.87 -5.27
C VAL A 236 -11.53 -4.84 -6.23
N VAL A 237 -10.78 -5.78 -6.79
CA VAL A 237 -11.29 -6.85 -7.66
C VAL A 237 -11.30 -8.15 -6.87
N VAL A 238 -12.48 -8.77 -6.79
CA VAL A 238 -12.67 -10.01 -6.02
C VAL A 238 -13.36 -11.05 -6.87
N ASP A 239 -12.80 -12.24 -6.83
CA ASP A 239 -13.38 -13.44 -7.42
C ASP A 239 -14.44 -14.03 -6.48
N VAL A 240 -15.70 -14.00 -6.91
CA VAL A 240 -16.84 -14.55 -6.17
C VAL A 240 -17.25 -15.88 -6.81
N PRO A 241 -17.01 -17.02 -6.13
CA PRO A 241 -17.47 -18.31 -6.63
C PRO A 241 -19.00 -18.36 -6.60
N TYR A 242 -19.60 -18.86 -7.67
CA TYR A 242 -21.03 -19.16 -7.73
C TYR A 242 -21.24 -20.63 -8.07
N SER A 243 -22.34 -21.19 -7.57
CA SER A 243 -22.81 -22.51 -7.97
C SER A 243 -24.34 -22.54 -7.93
N TYR A 244 -24.97 -22.96 -9.02
CA TYR A 244 -26.42 -23.18 -9.11
C TYR A 244 -26.72 -24.45 -9.91
N LEU A 245 -27.92 -25.00 -9.76
CA LEU A 245 -28.39 -26.12 -10.57
C LEU A 245 -28.98 -25.58 -11.87
N GLU A 246 -28.54 -26.07 -13.02
CA GLU A 246 -29.13 -25.75 -14.32
C GLU A 246 -30.56 -26.29 -14.44
N ASP A 247 -30.81 -27.42 -13.78
CA ASP A 247 -32.11 -28.07 -13.63
C ASP A 247 -32.35 -28.41 -12.15
N GLU A 248 -33.37 -27.79 -11.54
CA GLU A 248 -33.69 -27.98 -10.12
C GLU A 248 -34.09 -29.43 -9.79
N ASP A 249 -34.51 -30.22 -10.79
CA ASP A 249 -34.89 -31.63 -10.62
C ASP A 249 -33.72 -32.61 -10.85
N ASP A 250 -32.58 -32.14 -11.38
CA ASP A 250 -31.35 -32.95 -11.57
C ASP A 250 -30.22 -32.46 -10.65
N PRO A 251 -29.96 -33.15 -9.52
CA PRO A 251 -28.91 -32.79 -8.58
C PRO A 251 -27.48 -32.95 -9.14
N THR A 252 -27.32 -33.42 -10.38
CA THR A 252 -26.02 -33.48 -11.10
C THR A 252 -25.78 -32.31 -12.06
N SER A 253 -26.77 -31.42 -12.25
CA SER A 253 -26.70 -30.27 -13.15
C SER A 253 -26.01 -29.03 -12.55
N VAL A 254 -25.00 -29.21 -11.71
CA VAL A 254 -24.33 -28.09 -11.03
C VAL A 254 -23.49 -27.30 -12.03
N VAL A 255 -23.91 -26.07 -12.32
CA VAL A 255 -23.09 -25.05 -12.97
C VAL A 255 -22.37 -24.29 -11.87
N SER A 256 -21.04 -24.32 -11.90
CA SER A 256 -20.20 -23.54 -11.00
C SER A 256 -19.19 -22.74 -11.79
N GLY A 257 -18.81 -21.58 -11.24
CA GLY A 257 -17.86 -20.68 -11.85
C GLY A 257 -17.42 -19.62 -10.86
N VAL A 258 -16.67 -18.65 -11.35
CA VAL A 258 -16.18 -17.51 -10.58
C VAL A 258 -16.61 -16.25 -11.34
N SER A 259 -17.23 -15.31 -10.65
CA SER A 259 -17.56 -14.00 -11.18
C SER A 259 -16.64 -12.95 -10.55
N LYS A 260 -16.02 -12.11 -11.37
CA LYS A 260 -15.28 -10.94 -10.89
C LYS A 260 -16.25 -9.85 -10.45
N VAL A 261 -16.13 -9.40 -9.20
CA VAL A 261 -16.84 -8.25 -8.63
C VAL A 261 -15.83 -7.14 -8.41
N LEU A 262 -16.17 -5.92 -8.83
CA LEU A 262 -15.36 -4.73 -8.62
C LEU A 262 -16.02 -3.88 -7.53
N LEU A 263 -15.25 -3.52 -6.50
CA LEU A 263 -15.70 -2.68 -5.40
C LEU A 263 -14.93 -1.35 -5.43
N ALA A 264 -15.64 -0.25 -5.22
CA ALA A 264 -15.04 1.07 -5.02
C ALA A 264 -15.34 1.59 -3.62
N ALA A 265 -14.44 2.41 -3.11
CA ALA A 265 -14.59 3.02 -1.78
C ALA A 265 -15.66 4.13 -1.79
N GLN A 266 -16.33 4.29 -0.65
CA GLN A 266 -17.31 5.34 -0.37
C GLN A 266 -17.22 5.73 1.11
N LEU A 267 -17.55 6.97 1.48
CA LEU A 267 -17.57 7.36 2.89
C LEU A 267 -18.78 6.74 3.59
N ASN A 268 -18.60 6.22 4.79
CA ASN A 268 -19.73 5.71 5.57
C ASN A 268 -20.55 6.90 6.14
N PRO A 269 -21.83 7.06 5.75
CA PRO A 269 -22.65 8.20 6.17
C PRO A 269 -23.02 8.20 7.66
N GLU A 270 -22.99 7.05 8.33
CA GLU A 270 -23.37 6.95 9.75
C GLU A 270 -22.23 7.31 10.70
N ALA A 271 -21.00 6.98 10.32
CA ALA A 271 -19.87 7.00 11.25
C ALA A 271 -18.57 7.59 10.69
N GLY A 272 -18.54 7.94 9.40
CA GLY A 272 -17.27 8.07 8.67
C GLY A 272 -16.50 6.75 8.60
N GLY A 273 -15.30 6.80 8.03
CA GLY A 273 -14.57 5.63 7.57
C GLY A 273 -14.94 5.29 6.13
N LEU A 274 -14.38 4.19 5.63
CA LEU A 274 -14.69 3.67 4.30
C LEU A 274 -15.72 2.55 4.37
N MET A 275 -16.56 2.50 3.37
CA MET A 275 -17.35 1.33 2.97
C MET A 275 -17.06 1.01 1.51
N TRP A 276 -17.23 -0.25 1.13
CA TRP A 276 -16.94 -0.73 -0.22
C TRP A 276 -18.25 -1.06 -0.93
N VAL A 277 -18.44 -0.52 -2.14
CA VAL A 277 -19.68 -0.62 -2.90
C VAL A 277 -19.41 -1.23 -4.26
N GLU A 278 -20.23 -2.22 -4.63
CA GLU A 278 -20.16 -2.90 -5.93
C GLU A 278 -20.40 -1.93 -7.10
N GLN A 279 -19.52 -2.01 -8.10
CA GLN A 279 -19.63 -1.26 -9.34
C GLN A 279 -20.59 -1.97 -10.30
N SER A 280 -21.59 -1.23 -10.77
CA SER A 280 -22.61 -1.75 -11.70
C SER A 280 -22.10 -2.04 -13.12
N SER A 281 -20.92 -1.52 -13.49
CA SER A 281 -20.26 -1.79 -14.78
C SER A 281 -18.75 -1.98 -14.62
N PRO A 282 -18.24 -3.23 -14.76
CA PRO A 282 -16.81 -3.51 -14.83
C PRO A 282 -16.08 -2.76 -15.96
N GLN A 283 -16.76 -2.57 -17.10
CA GLN A 283 -16.18 -1.89 -18.26
C GLN A 283 -15.84 -0.42 -17.97
N GLU A 284 -16.71 0.31 -17.27
CA GLU A 284 -16.43 1.70 -16.88
C GLU A 284 -15.30 1.78 -15.84
N ALA A 285 -15.22 0.83 -14.92
CA ALA A 285 -14.11 0.74 -13.98
C ALA A 285 -12.77 0.50 -14.69
N TYR A 286 -12.69 -0.47 -15.61
CA TYR A 286 -11.49 -0.68 -16.43
C TYR A 286 -11.15 0.52 -17.30
N LYS A 287 -12.16 1.18 -17.88
CA LYS A 287 -11.96 2.42 -18.63
C LYS A 287 -11.33 3.51 -17.76
N ASN A 288 -11.77 3.65 -16.51
CA ASN A 288 -11.19 4.60 -15.57
C ASN A 288 -9.74 4.25 -15.23
N VAL A 289 -9.43 2.99 -14.95
CA VAL A 289 -8.05 2.52 -14.67
C VAL A 289 -7.13 2.82 -15.85
N VAL A 290 -7.54 2.47 -17.08
CA VAL A 290 -6.74 2.72 -18.29
C VAL A 290 -6.57 4.23 -18.55
N ALA A 291 -7.64 5.02 -18.36
CA ALA A 291 -7.58 6.48 -18.56
C ALA A 291 -6.76 7.22 -17.51
N MET A 292 -6.62 6.65 -16.32
CA MET A 292 -5.81 7.20 -15.23
C MET A 292 -4.38 6.65 -15.22
N SER A 293 -4.07 5.68 -16.09
CA SER A 293 -2.73 5.12 -16.23
C SER A 293 -1.74 6.06 -16.89
N GLN A 294 -0.45 5.74 -16.73
CA GLN A 294 0.67 6.49 -17.30
C GLN A 294 0.86 6.25 -18.82
N MET A 295 0.08 5.34 -19.41
CA MET A 295 0.25 4.85 -20.79
C MET A 295 0.25 6.00 -21.81
N THR A 296 -0.61 7.01 -21.64
CA THR A 296 -0.63 8.17 -22.53
C THR A 296 0.65 9.01 -22.44
N SER A 297 1.19 9.23 -21.23
CA SER A 297 2.49 9.90 -21.06
C SER A 297 3.61 9.12 -21.74
N MET A 298 3.59 7.80 -21.63
CA MET A 298 4.61 6.91 -22.20
C MET A 298 4.55 6.88 -23.74
N LEU A 299 3.34 6.83 -24.32
CA LEU A 299 3.15 6.86 -25.77
C LEU A 299 3.51 8.22 -26.40
N ARG A 300 3.38 9.32 -25.65
CA ARG A 300 3.79 10.66 -26.09
C ARG A 300 5.28 10.95 -25.88
N ASP A 301 6.01 10.09 -25.18
CA ASP A 301 7.47 10.22 -25.09
C ASP A 301 8.13 9.81 -26.42
N HIS A 302 8.31 10.81 -27.27
CA HIS A 302 8.96 10.65 -28.57
C HIS A 302 10.44 10.24 -28.46
N ASP A 303 11.13 10.63 -27.40
CA ASP A 303 12.55 10.30 -27.22
C ASP A 303 12.71 8.83 -26.82
N ARG A 304 11.85 8.32 -25.93
CA ARG A 304 11.75 6.90 -25.57
C ARG A 304 11.44 6.08 -26.81
N ASN A 305 10.36 6.44 -27.50
CA ASN A 305 9.92 5.74 -28.71
C ASN A 305 11.03 5.69 -29.77
N SER A 306 11.73 6.80 -30.00
CA SER A 306 12.85 6.86 -30.95
C SER A 306 14.04 6.01 -30.54
N CYS A 307 14.37 5.95 -29.24
CA CYS A 307 15.47 5.11 -28.75
C CYS A 307 15.13 3.61 -28.92
N TYR A 308 13.92 3.21 -28.54
CA TYR A 308 13.43 1.85 -28.74
C TYR A 308 13.42 1.44 -30.21
N GLU A 309 12.83 2.25 -31.10
CA GLU A 309 12.79 1.95 -32.54
C GLU A 309 14.20 1.78 -33.11
N ARG A 310 15.12 2.71 -32.81
CA ARG A 310 16.52 2.63 -33.29
C ARG A 310 17.25 1.40 -32.72
N GLY A 311 17.05 1.10 -31.45
CA GLY A 311 17.63 -0.08 -30.79
C GLY A 311 17.15 -1.38 -31.42
N ILE A 312 15.83 -1.56 -31.53
CA ILE A 312 15.19 -2.72 -32.14
C ILE A 312 15.64 -2.89 -33.60
N LYS A 313 15.65 -1.79 -34.38
CA LYS A 313 16.13 -1.79 -35.77
C LYS A 313 17.57 -2.29 -35.88
N GLY A 314 18.46 -1.75 -35.04
CA GLY A 314 19.87 -2.13 -35.01
C GLY A 314 20.07 -3.60 -34.65
N ALA A 315 19.38 -4.06 -33.61
CA ALA A 315 19.41 -5.44 -33.14
C ALA A 315 18.93 -6.44 -34.21
N ILE A 316 17.79 -6.16 -34.87
CA ILE A 316 17.27 -7.03 -35.94
C ILE A 316 18.20 -7.05 -37.16
N ALA A 317 18.77 -5.91 -37.55
CA ALA A 317 19.70 -5.84 -38.67
C ALA A 317 20.97 -6.68 -38.40
N LYS A 318 21.54 -6.53 -37.19
CA LYS A 318 22.69 -7.32 -36.75
C LYS A 318 22.37 -8.82 -36.71
N PHE A 319 21.23 -9.21 -36.13
CA PHE A 319 20.81 -10.61 -36.09
C PHE A 319 20.69 -11.22 -37.49
N LYS A 320 20.10 -10.48 -38.45
CA LYS A 320 19.98 -10.93 -39.83
C LYS A 320 21.34 -11.10 -40.52
N GLU A 321 22.28 -10.20 -40.26
CA GLU A 321 23.65 -10.28 -40.77
C GLU A 321 24.39 -11.51 -40.22
N GLU A 322 24.27 -11.77 -38.90
CA GLU A 322 24.98 -12.85 -38.22
C GLU A 322 24.37 -14.24 -38.49
N HIS A 323 23.04 -14.35 -38.57
CA HIS A 323 22.34 -15.64 -38.65
C HIS A 323 21.72 -15.92 -40.03
N GLY A 324 21.70 -14.96 -40.96
CA GLY A 324 21.15 -15.13 -42.31
C GLY A 324 19.63 -15.32 -42.38
N ARG A 325 18.90 -15.05 -41.30
CA ARG A 325 17.43 -15.14 -41.20
C ARG A 325 16.86 -14.06 -40.27
N ALA A 326 15.55 -13.83 -40.35
CA ALA A 326 14.86 -12.95 -39.40
C ALA A 326 14.70 -13.63 -38.01
N PRO A 327 14.68 -12.84 -36.91
CA PRO A 327 14.45 -13.36 -35.57
C PRO A 327 12.96 -13.56 -35.26
N ILE A 328 12.63 -14.53 -34.42
CA ILE A 328 11.39 -14.53 -33.63
C ILE A 328 11.62 -13.65 -32.42
N VAL A 329 10.76 -12.65 -32.22
CA VAL A 329 10.86 -11.68 -31.12
C VAL A 329 9.83 -12.02 -30.04
N LEU A 330 10.24 -11.96 -28.78
CA LEU A 330 9.38 -11.97 -27.61
C LEU A 330 9.31 -10.54 -27.03
N ASP A 331 8.11 -10.02 -26.85
CA ASP A 331 7.83 -8.70 -26.24
C ASP A 331 7.14 -8.91 -24.88
N ILE A 332 7.83 -8.60 -23.78
CA ILE A 332 7.30 -8.80 -22.42
C ILE A 332 6.90 -7.45 -21.83
N GLY A 333 5.63 -7.33 -21.41
CA GLY A 333 5.05 -6.07 -20.95
C GLY A 333 4.68 -5.21 -22.16
N THR A 334 3.91 -5.78 -23.10
CA THR A 334 3.75 -5.15 -24.42
C THR A 334 2.96 -3.84 -24.39
N GLY A 335 2.19 -3.55 -23.33
CA GLY A 335 1.36 -2.37 -23.25
C GLY A 335 0.39 -2.34 -24.44
N THR A 336 0.41 -1.28 -25.26
CA THR A 336 -0.42 -1.20 -26.49
C THR A 336 0.15 -1.98 -27.69
N GLY A 337 1.29 -2.64 -27.55
CA GLY A 337 1.97 -3.35 -28.64
C GLY A 337 2.95 -2.52 -29.47
N LEU A 338 3.29 -1.30 -29.04
CA LEU A 338 4.16 -0.38 -29.81
C LEU A 338 5.52 -1.01 -30.15
N LEU A 339 6.18 -1.65 -29.18
CA LEU A 339 7.50 -2.26 -29.39
C LEU A 339 7.43 -3.47 -30.34
N SER A 340 6.36 -4.27 -30.21
CA SER A 340 6.03 -5.34 -31.16
C SER A 340 5.86 -4.82 -32.59
N MET A 341 5.22 -3.66 -32.79
CA MET A 341 5.06 -3.05 -34.11
C MET A 341 6.38 -2.54 -34.71
N PHE A 342 7.28 -1.97 -33.88
CA PHE A 342 8.65 -1.63 -34.33
C PHE A 342 9.39 -2.88 -34.80
N ALA A 343 9.34 -3.97 -34.04
CA ALA A 343 9.99 -5.23 -34.38
C ALA A 343 9.43 -5.82 -35.69
N ALA A 344 8.10 -5.85 -35.85
CA ALA A 344 7.44 -6.30 -37.07
C ALA A 344 7.84 -5.44 -38.29
N THR A 345 7.87 -4.11 -38.14
CA THR A 345 8.23 -3.16 -39.19
C THR A 345 9.67 -3.30 -39.67
N HIS A 346 10.61 -3.56 -38.76
CA HIS A 346 12.02 -3.81 -39.10
C HIS A 346 12.31 -5.27 -39.51
N GLY A 347 11.25 -6.07 -39.64
CA GLY A 347 11.24 -7.37 -40.28
C GLY A 347 11.66 -8.50 -39.36
N ALA A 348 11.19 -8.50 -38.11
CA ALA A 348 11.04 -9.72 -37.35
C ALA A 348 10.24 -10.77 -38.15
N ASP A 349 10.55 -12.05 -37.95
CA ASP A 349 9.82 -13.13 -38.60
C ASP A 349 8.38 -13.20 -38.07
N HIS A 350 8.25 -13.24 -36.75
CA HIS A 350 7.02 -13.14 -35.99
C HIS A 350 7.32 -12.50 -34.62
N VAL A 351 6.33 -11.85 -34.02
CA VAL A 351 6.41 -11.32 -32.66
C VAL A 351 5.37 -11.99 -31.77
N TYR A 352 5.83 -12.56 -30.66
CA TYR A 352 4.96 -13.03 -29.58
C TYR A 352 5.04 -12.03 -28.45
N ALA A 353 3.90 -11.51 -28.02
CA ALA A 353 3.81 -10.47 -27.01
C ALA A 353 2.98 -10.98 -25.82
N CYS A 354 3.32 -10.55 -24.61
CA CYS A 354 2.48 -10.80 -23.44
C CYS A 354 2.26 -9.53 -22.61
N GLU A 355 1.04 -9.38 -22.10
CA GLU A 355 0.61 -8.32 -21.20
C GLU A 355 -0.23 -8.95 -20.10
N MET A 356 0.10 -8.69 -18.84
CA MET A 356 -0.57 -9.32 -17.71
C MET A 356 -1.91 -8.65 -17.40
N PHE A 357 -2.05 -7.36 -17.71
CA PHE A 357 -3.28 -6.64 -17.49
C PHE A 357 -4.26 -6.86 -18.65
N VAL A 358 -5.26 -7.70 -18.43
CA VAL A 358 -6.17 -8.19 -19.49
C VAL A 358 -6.77 -7.07 -20.34
N PRO A 359 -7.33 -5.97 -19.78
CA PRO A 359 -7.84 -4.87 -20.61
C PRO A 359 -6.78 -4.25 -21.54
N MET A 360 -5.53 -4.15 -21.09
CA MET A 360 -4.45 -3.64 -21.94
C MET A 360 -4.03 -4.67 -22.99
N ALA A 361 -4.02 -5.96 -22.67
CA ALA A 361 -3.76 -7.02 -23.63
C ALA A 361 -4.78 -7.03 -24.78
N GLU A 362 -6.07 -6.81 -24.47
CA GLU A 362 -7.14 -6.69 -25.46
C GLU A 362 -6.96 -5.45 -26.35
N ILE A 363 -6.56 -4.31 -25.76
CA ILE A 363 -6.20 -3.10 -26.52
C ILE A 363 -5.02 -3.39 -27.46
N ALA A 364 -3.96 -4.03 -26.95
CA ALA A 364 -2.76 -4.37 -27.72
C ALA A 364 -3.08 -5.29 -28.89
N GLU A 365 -3.92 -6.31 -28.69
CA GLU A 365 -4.33 -7.23 -29.73
C GLU A 365 -5.05 -6.49 -30.87
N GLN A 366 -5.94 -5.55 -30.54
CA GLN A 366 -6.66 -4.75 -31.55
C GLN A 366 -5.75 -3.75 -32.26
N VAL A 367 -4.91 -3.01 -31.52
CA VAL A 367 -3.96 -2.04 -32.08
C VAL A 367 -2.98 -2.74 -33.02
N THR A 368 -2.37 -3.85 -32.58
CA THR A 368 -1.39 -4.59 -33.40
C THR A 368 -2.04 -5.24 -34.62
N ARG A 369 -3.26 -5.79 -34.50
CA ARG A 369 -4.03 -6.34 -35.64
C ARG A 369 -4.36 -5.29 -36.69
N ALA A 370 -4.68 -4.07 -36.30
CA ALA A 370 -4.99 -2.97 -37.22
C ALA A 370 -3.76 -2.50 -38.03
N ASN A 371 -2.56 -2.55 -37.43
CA ASN A 371 -1.33 -2.05 -38.03
C ASN A 371 -0.49 -3.15 -38.73
N HIS A 372 -0.49 -4.37 -38.18
CA HIS A 372 0.32 -5.50 -38.63
C HIS A 372 -0.46 -6.83 -38.56
N PRO A 373 -1.49 -7.01 -39.41
CA PRO A 373 -2.24 -8.26 -39.44
C PRO A 373 -1.30 -9.44 -39.72
N ASP A 374 -1.47 -10.53 -38.97
CA ASP A 374 -0.76 -11.80 -39.10
C ASP A 374 0.73 -11.83 -38.69
N LYS A 375 1.27 -10.75 -38.09
CA LYS A 375 2.69 -10.69 -37.66
C LYS A 375 2.92 -10.69 -36.15
N ILE A 376 1.90 -10.37 -35.38
CA ILE A 376 2.00 -10.19 -33.92
C ILE A 376 0.91 -11.03 -33.27
N THR A 377 1.26 -11.77 -32.22
CA THR A 377 0.32 -12.53 -31.38
C THR A 377 0.45 -12.05 -29.95
N VAL A 378 -0.65 -11.56 -29.36
CA VAL A 378 -0.70 -11.05 -27.98
C VAL A 378 -1.35 -12.08 -27.07
N PHE A 379 -0.74 -12.33 -25.91
CA PHE A 379 -1.28 -13.19 -24.86
C PHE A 379 -1.59 -12.38 -23.59
N PRO A 380 -2.82 -12.49 -23.03
CA PRO A 380 -3.19 -11.85 -21.77
C PRO A 380 -2.64 -12.65 -20.58
N LEU A 381 -1.32 -12.73 -20.47
CA LEU A 381 -0.59 -13.58 -19.52
C LEU A 381 0.63 -12.85 -18.94
N ARG A 382 1.07 -13.27 -17.75
CA ARG A 382 2.43 -12.98 -17.30
C ARG A 382 3.42 -13.80 -18.12
N SER A 383 4.63 -13.28 -18.30
CA SER A 383 5.69 -14.00 -19.02
C SER A 383 6.04 -15.34 -18.37
N THR A 384 5.87 -15.47 -17.05
CA THR A 384 6.07 -16.71 -16.28
C THR A 384 5.11 -17.83 -16.64
N ASP A 385 3.97 -17.49 -17.24
CA ASP A 385 2.91 -18.45 -17.59
C ASP A 385 2.99 -18.88 -19.07
N LEU A 386 3.89 -18.25 -19.84
CA LEU A 386 4.14 -18.64 -21.23
C LEU A 386 4.84 -20.00 -21.31
N THR A 387 4.43 -20.79 -22.30
CA THR A 387 4.94 -22.14 -22.53
C THR A 387 5.54 -22.26 -23.91
N VAL A 388 6.60 -23.04 -24.02
CA VAL A 388 7.32 -23.29 -25.27
C VAL A 388 7.14 -24.76 -25.68
N ALA A 389 6.85 -25.00 -26.96
CA ALA A 389 6.74 -26.36 -27.49
C ALA A 389 8.07 -27.14 -27.32
N PRO A 390 8.02 -28.41 -26.86
CA PRO A 390 9.19 -29.27 -26.76
C PRO A 390 9.82 -29.55 -28.12
N GLU A 391 11.15 -29.60 -28.18
CA GLU A 391 11.86 -29.96 -29.40
C GLU A 391 11.57 -31.42 -29.80
N GLY A 392 11.03 -31.63 -31.00
CA GLY A 392 10.88 -32.96 -31.61
C GLY A 392 9.71 -33.81 -31.11
N GLN A 393 8.88 -33.33 -30.17
CA GLN A 393 7.63 -33.99 -29.74
C GLN A 393 6.52 -32.96 -29.55
N VAL A 394 5.62 -32.88 -30.53
CA VAL A 394 4.39 -32.09 -30.42
C VAL A 394 3.28 -33.06 -30.04
N ASP A 395 2.83 -33.03 -28.79
CA ASP A 395 1.55 -33.63 -28.43
C ASP A 395 0.45 -32.83 -29.12
N ALA A 396 -0.32 -33.48 -29.99
CA ALA A 396 -1.40 -32.85 -30.73
C ALA A 396 -2.53 -32.31 -29.83
N ASN A 397 -2.57 -32.73 -28.56
CA ASN A 397 -3.55 -32.28 -27.57
C ASN A 397 -3.01 -31.20 -26.61
N ALA A 398 -1.73 -30.82 -26.71
CA ALA A 398 -1.14 -29.77 -25.88
C ALA A 398 -1.04 -28.46 -26.69
N SER A 399 -1.53 -27.36 -26.11
CA SER A 399 -1.37 -26.01 -26.66
C SER A 399 -0.13 -25.34 -26.06
N TYR A 400 0.70 -24.74 -26.92
CA TYR A 400 1.87 -23.98 -26.51
C TYR A 400 1.77 -22.56 -27.03
N HIS A 401 2.25 -21.60 -26.25
CA HIS A 401 2.22 -20.19 -26.62
C HIS A 401 3.32 -19.86 -27.65
N LEU A 402 4.52 -20.39 -27.46
CA LEU A 402 5.64 -20.22 -28.37
C LEU A 402 5.98 -21.53 -29.11
N PRO A 403 6.19 -21.50 -30.44
CA PRO A 403 6.53 -22.70 -31.22
C PRO A 403 7.96 -23.19 -30.95
N ARG A 404 8.83 -22.30 -30.47
CA ARG A 404 10.19 -22.55 -29.99
C ARG A 404 10.62 -21.33 -29.19
N ARG A 405 11.75 -21.44 -28.49
CA ARG A 405 12.36 -20.30 -27.79
C ARG A 405 12.70 -19.17 -28.76
N ALA A 406 12.43 -17.93 -28.35
CA ALA A 406 12.60 -16.72 -29.14
C ALA A 406 14.08 -16.36 -29.30
N ASP A 407 14.41 -15.73 -30.43
CA ASP A 407 15.77 -15.31 -30.77
C ASP A 407 16.12 -13.92 -30.22
N MET A 408 15.11 -13.16 -29.83
CA MET A 408 15.28 -11.79 -29.35
C MET A 408 14.21 -11.46 -28.31
N LEU A 409 14.60 -10.77 -27.24
CA LEU A 409 13.72 -10.17 -26.24
C LEU A 409 13.69 -8.66 -26.43
N VAL A 410 12.49 -8.09 -26.43
CA VAL A 410 12.27 -6.66 -26.21
C VAL A 410 11.41 -6.52 -24.95
N SER A 411 11.76 -5.56 -24.10
CA SER A 411 10.94 -5.26 -22.92
C SER A 411 11.17 -3.82 -22.49
N GLU A 412 10.12 -3.23 -21.93
CA GLU A 412 10.16 -1.98 -21.21
C GLU A 412 9.37 -2.21 -19.92
N LEU A 413 10.12 -2.54 -18.86
CA LEU A 413 9.63 -2.79 -17.50
C LEU A 413 10.50 -1.97 -16.54
N PHE A 414 10.69 -0.70 -16.85
CA PHE A 414 11.44 0.21 -16.01
C PHE A 414 10.49 1.17 -15.32
N ASP A 415 10.76 1.45 -14.05
CA ASP A 415 10.15 2.56 -13.33
C ASP A 415 11.18 3.67 -13.10
N SER A 416 10.79 4.70 -12.34
CA SER A 416 11.72 5.75 -11.94
C SER A 416 12.92 5.21 -11.12
N VAL A 417 12.73 4.11 -10.38
CA VAL A 417 13.79 3.41 -9.61
C VAL A 417 14.55 2.38 -10.47
N LEU A 418 14.27 2.30 -11.78
CA LEU A 418 14.76 1.32 -12.75
C LEU A 418 14.24 -0.13 -12.51
N LEU A 419 14.31 -0.64 -11.28
CA LEU A 419 14.05 -2.06 -10.98
C LEU A 419 12.62 -2.36 -10.48
N GLY A 420 11.83 -1.35 -10.16
CA GLY A 420 10.56 -1.49 -9.43
C GLY A 420 9.50 -2.33 -10.14
N GLU A 421 9.60 -2.46 -11.46
CA GLU A 421 8.73 -3.30 -12.30
C GLU A 421 9.34 -4.69 -12.61
N ALA A 422 10.27 -5.15 -11.78
CA ALA A 422 10.77 -6.52 -11.78
C ALA A 422 11.43 -6.96 -13.11
N VAL A 423 12.14 -6.04 -13.78
CA VAL A 423 12.86 -6.33 -15.03
C VAL A 423 13.90 -7.44 -14.86
N LEU A 424 14.65 -7.47 -13.76
CA LEU A 424 15.71 -8.46 -13.51
C LEU A 424 15.18 -9.90 -13.38
N PRO A 425 14.20 -10.21 -12.52
CA PRO A 425 13.64 -11.56 -12.45
C PRO A 425 12.90 -11.95 -13.73
N THR A 426 12.24 -10.99 -14.42
CA THR A 426 11.57 -11.24 -15.70
C THR A 426 12.54 -11.69 -16.78
N ILE A 427 13.65 -10.98 -16.96
CA ILE A 427 14.68 -11.35 -17.95
C ILE A 427 15.33 -12.68 -17.56
N ARG A 428 15.60 -12.91 -16.28
CA ARG A 428 16.15 -14.18 -15.78
C ARG A 428 15.24 -15.37 -16.13
N HIS A 429 13.94 -15.25 -15.88
CA HIS A 429 12.96 -16.27 -16.26
C HIS A 429 12.93 -16.47 -17.78
N ALA A 430 12.89 -15.38 -18.55
CA ALA A 430 12.90 -15.44 -20.01
C ALA A 430 14.13 -16.19 -20.56
N MET A 431 15.34 -15.88 -20.06
CA MET A 431 16.57 -16.60 -20.42
C MET A 431 16.48 -18.11 -20.13
N GLN A 432 15.90 -18.47 -18.98
CA GLN A 432 15.80 -19.87 -18.55
C GLN A 432 14.77 -20.66 -19.37
N HIS A 433 13.64 -20.05 -19.74
CA HIS A 433 12.47 -20.78 -20.24
C HIS A 433 12.05 -20.39 -21.67
N LEU A 434 12.22 -19.13 -22.06
CA LEU A 434 11.58 -18.55 -23.25
C LEU A 434 12.55 -18.16 -24.36
N LEU A 435 13.83 -17.92 -24.05
CA LEU A 435 14.83 -17.41 -25.00
C LEU A 435 15.84 -18.48 -25.40
N GLN A 436 16.39 -18.31 -26.61
CA GLN A 436 17.56 -19.05 -27.09
C GLN A 436 18.81 -18.65 -26.29
N PRO A 437 19.82 -19.54 -26.15
CA PRO A 437 21.04 -19.23 -25.38
C PRO A 437 21.84 -18.02 -25.88
N ASP A 438 21.72 -17.68 -27.16
CA ASP A 438 22.37 -16.56 -27.83
C ASP A 438 21.38 -15.44 -28.20
N ALA A 439 20.22 -15.39 -27.54
CA ALA A 439 19.19 -14.41 -27.84
C ALA A 439 19.68 -12.97 -27.65
N VAL A 440 19.26 -12.08 -28.56
CA VAL A 440 19.53 -10.64 -28.48
C VAL A 440 18.54 -10.00 -27.50
N ILE A 441 18.99 -9.15 -26.58
CA ILE A 441 18.12 -8.51 -25.59
C ILE A 441 18.18 -7.00 -25.79
N VAL A 442 17.01 -6.37 -25.88
CA VAL A 442 16.85 -4.92 -26.03
C VAL A 442 15.93 -4.38 -24.95
N PRO A 443 16.40 -3.42 -24.13
CA PRO A 443 17.76 -2.83 -24.11
C PRO A 443 18.83 -3.78 -23.53
N GLU A 444 20.11 -3.47 -23.76
CA GLU A 444 21.24 -4.35 -23.37
C GLU A 444 21.74 -4.07 -21.95
N ARG A 445 21.72 -2.81 -21.50
CA ARG A 445 22.34 -2.41 -20.23
C ARG A 445 21.67 -1.17 -19.63
N ALA A 446 21.67 -1.08 -18.31
CA ALA A 446 21.38 0.15 -17.58
C ALA A 446 22.55 0.60 -16.69
N MET A 447 22.67 1.90 -16.46
CA MET A 447 23.60 2.53 -15.52
C MET A 447 22.82 3.45 -14.58
N VAL A 448 23.10 3.39 -13.29
CA VAL A 448 22.48 4.28 -12.30
C VAL A 448 23.48 5.34 -11.87
N PHE A 449 23.03 6.58 -11.82
CA PHE A 449 23.79 7.73 -11.38
C PHE A 449 23.19 8.31 -10.10
N ALA A 450 24.04 8.88 -9.27
CA ALA A 450 23.62 9.50 -8.02
C ALA A 450 24.40 10.78 -7.70
N GLN A 451 23.75 11.66 -6.94
CA GLN A 451 24.32 12.86 -6.32
C GLN A 451 23.82 13.02 -4.89
N VAL A 452 24.67 13.49 -3.99
CA VAL A 452 24.27 13.87 -2.64
C VAL A 452 23.84 15.34 -2.65
N VAL A 453 22.70 15.63 -2.04
CA VAL A 453 22.11 16.98 -1.97
C VAL A 453 21.76 17.37 -0.54
N GLU A 454 21.84 18.67 -0.27
CA GLU A 454 21.23 19.32 0.89
C GLU A 454 19.85 19.84 0.48
N SER A 455 18.79 19.42 1.17
CA SER A 455 17.44 19.93 1.00
C SER A 455 16.61 19.57 2.23
N GLU A 456 16.31 20.57 3.06
CA GLU A 456 15.51 20.40 4.28
C GLU A 456 14.09 19.88 4.01
N PRO A 457 13.38 20.33 2.95
CA PRO A 457 12.10 19.74 2.58
C PRO A 457 12.18 18.24 2.27
N ILE A 458 13.20 17.82 1.51
CA ILE A 458 13.37 16.41 1.14
C ILE A 458 13.74 15.59 2.37
N TYR A 459 14.62 16.11 3.23
CA TYR A 459 15.00 15.49 4.50
C TYR A 459 13.76 15.14 5.35
N HIS A 460 12.77 16.02 5.37
CA HIS A 460 11.52 15.85 6.12
C HIS A 460 10.49 14.91 5.48
N PHE A 461 10.80 14.30 4.35
CA PHE A 461 10.05 13.13 3.88
C PHE A 461 10.43 11.83 4.61
N ASN A 462 11.46 11.84 5.45
CA ASN A 462 11.87 10.66 6.23
C ASN A 462 12.29 11.00 7.66
N SER A 463 12.91 12.16 7.89
CA SER A 463 13.34 12.57 9.23
C SER A 463 12.25 13.30 10.01
N PHE A 464 12.02 12.87 11.26
CA PHE A 464 11.17 13.56 12.23
C PHE A 464 11.89 14.68 13.01
N ALA A 465 13.16 14.96 12.68
CA ALA A 465 14.01 15.87 13.44
C ALA A 465 13.64 17.34 13.18
N VAL A 466 12.75 17.92 13.99
CA VAL A 466 12.43 19.35 13.93
C VAL A 466 13.49 20.20 14.65
N PRO A 467 13.87 21.39 14.14
CA PRO A 467 14.76 22.29 14.87
C PRO A 467 14.22 22.58 16.27
N GLU A 468 15.03 22.45 17.31
CA GLU A 468 14.63 22.88 18.65
C GLU A 468 14.28 24.38 18.58
N GLN A 469 12.99 24.70 18.69
CA GLN A 469 12.52 26.07 18.70
C GLN A 469 13.25 26.85 19.80
N GLN A 470 14.14 27.76 19.39
CA GLN A 470 14.65 28.85 20.22
C GLN A 470 13.52 29.85 20.49
N SER A 471 12.52 29.43 21.27
CA SER A 471 11.45 30.29 21.76
C SER A 471 11.81 30.83 23.15
N GLU A 472 12.81 31.73 23.20
CA GLU A 472 13.00 32.65 24.33
C GLU A 472 12.43 34.06 24.03
N GLN A 473 11.87 34.30 22.84
CA GLN A 473 11.52 35.66 22.39
C GLN A 473 10.01 35.98 22.30
N THR A 474 9.11 35.02 22.49
CA THR A 474 7.68 35.31 22.69
C THR A 474 7.40 35.27 24.18
N GLY A 475 7.03 36.40 24.80
CA GLY A 475 6.87 36.57 26.26
C GLY A 475 5.72 35.77 26.91
N ILE A 476 5.46 34.54 26.47
CA ILE A 476 4.55 33.58 27.06
C ILE A 476 5.36 32.71 28.02
N PRO A 477 5.01 32.63 29.32
CA PRO A 477 5.76 31.80 30.28
C PRO A 477 5.76 30.32 29.86
N SER A 478 6.94 29.77 29.57
CA SER A 478 7.15 28.33 29.32
C SER A 478 7.03 27.55 30.62
N ALA A 479 5.79 27.27 31.05
CA ALA A 479 5.46 26.29 32.08
C ALA A 479 5.09 24.91 31.50
N THR A 480 4.90 24.82 30.18
CA THR A 480 4.49 23.61 29.46
C THR A 480 5.69 22.77 29.01
N ARG A 481 5.71 21.49 29.39
CA ARG A 481 6.64 20.48 28.87
C ARG A 481 6.43 20.37 27.36
N LYS A 482 7.47 20.66 26.54
CA LYS A 482 7.37 20.54 25.08
C LYS A 482 7.10 19.08 24.68
N ALA A 483 5.95 18.85 24.02
CA ALA A 483 5.55 17.55 23.51
C ALA A 483 6.56 17.03 22.46
N LYS A 484 6.99 15.78 22.60
CA LYS A 484 7.90 15.10 21.68
C LYS A 484 7.17 13.97 20.97
N LEU A 485 7.23 13.94 19.64
CA LEU A 485 6.70 12.84 18.85
C LEU A 485 7.66 11.64 18.87
N ALA A 486 7.80 11.00 20.04
CA ALA A 486 8.73 9.91 20.26
C ALA A 486 8.21 8.97 21.35
N ARG A 487 8.40 7.67 21.14
CA ARG A 487 8.05 6.61 22.11
C ARG A 487 9.15 6.29 23.13
N SER A 488 10.38 6.74 22.87
CA SER A 488 11.53 6.51 23.76
C SER A 488 12.67 7.49 23.44
N GLY A 489 13.69 7.54 24.31
CA GLY A 489 14.91 8.32 24.03
C GLY A 489 15.72 7.77 22.84
N ALA A 490 15.60 6.47 22.55
CA ALA A 490 16.28 5.81 21.43
C ALA A 490 15.52 5.95 20.11
N ALA A 491 14.24 6.36 20.11
CA ALA A 491 13.44 6.53 18.89
C ALA A 491 14.07 7.55 17.91
N TRP A 492 14.84 8.51 18.42
CA TRP A 492 15.59 9.49 17.61
C TRP A 492 16.88 8.95 16.99
N GLN A 493 17.27 7.73 17.36
CA GLN A 493 18.37 6.98 16.73
C GLN A 493 17.86 6.09 15.59
N CYS A 494 16.55 6.12 15.30
CA CYS A 494 15.98 5.38 14.18
C CYS A 494 16.65 5.86 12.88
N GLU A 495 17.25 4.91 12.16
CA GLU A 495 17.82 5.15 10.83
C GLU A 495 16.73 5.32 9.75
N GLY A 496 15.47 5.31 10.18
CA GLY A 496 14.29 5.59 9.39
C GLY A 496 13.95 4.51 8.37
N GLY A 497 13.00 4.85 7.49
CA GLY A 497 12.85 4.11 6.25
C GLY A 497 13.99 4.45 5.29
N LYS A 498 14.07 3.71 4.18
CA LYS A 498 14.82 4.15 2.99
C LYS A 498 13.82 4.28 1.85
N PRO A 499 12.94 5.30 1.88
CA PRO A 499 11.94 5.49 0.83
C PRO A 499 12.63 5.94 -0.46
N ALA A 500 12.17 5.41 -1.58
CA ALA A 500 12.50 5.88 -2.91
C ALA A 500 11.35 6.76 -3.36
N LEU A 501 11.58 8.07 -3.55
CA LEU A 501 10.53 9.04 -3.86
C LEU A 501 10.72 9.60 -5.28
N PRO A 502 9.92 9.16 -6.27
CA PRO A 502 9.89 9.72 -7.60
C PRO A 502 9.44 11.19 -7.55
N VAL A 503 10.30 12.09 -8.01
CA VAL A 503 10.06 13.54 -8.02
C VAL A 503 10.55 14.16 -9.33
N HIS A 504 9.81 15.17 -9.80
CA HIS A 504 10.32 16.13 -10.79
C HIS A 504 11.33 17.01 -10.07
N PHE A 505 12.61 16.63 -10.09
CA PHE A 505 13.61 17.27 -9.25
C PHE A 505 13.77 18.77 -9.55
N HIS A 506 13.50 19.20 -10.79
CA HIS A 506 13.49 20.61 -11.16
C HIS A 506 12.57 21.47 -10.25
N ALA A 507 11.45 20.92 -9.78
CA ALA A 507 10.55 21.61 -8.85
C ALA A 507 11.13 21.81 -7.44
N LEU A 508 12.17 21.05 -7.08
CA LEU A 508 12.86 21.10 -5.79
C LEU A 508 14.28 21.68 -5.90
N GLU A 509 14.76 21.93 -7.12
CA GLU A 509 16.12 22.37 -7.40
C GLU A 509 16.47 23.69 -6.70
N ASN A 510 15.53 24.64 -6.66
CA ASN A 510 15.72 25.93 -5.98
C ASN A 510 15.80 25.82 -4.45
N ASP A 511 15.24 24.75 -3.88
CA ASP A 511 15.30 24.43 -2.45
C ASP A 511 16.35 23.36 -2.13
N SER A 512 17.23 23.10 -3.09
CA SER A 512 18.26 22.08 -3.01
C SER A 512 19.63 22.66 -3.32
N LYS A 513 20.65 22.10 -2.68
CA LYS A 513 22.05 22.40 -2.95
C LYS A 513 22.79 21.12 -3.26
N VAL A 514 23.40 21.04 -4.44
CA VAL A 514 24.19 19.89 -4.87
C VAL A 514 25.53 19.87 -4.15
N LEU A 515 25.83 18.76 -3.45
CA LEU A 515 27.07 18.61 -2.68
C LEU A 515 28.13 17.78 -3.40
N THR A 516 27.76 16.96 -4.38
CA THR A 516 28.68 16.08 -5.14
C THR A 516 28.39 16.13 -6.64
N LYS A 517 29.38 15.76 -7.46
CA LYS A 517 29.18 15.61 -8.91
C LYS A 517 28.33 14.36 -9.23
N PRO A 518 27.62 14.34 -10.37
CA PRO A 518 27.00 13.12 -10.88
C PRO A 518 28.02 11.99 -10.95
N THR A 519 27.70 10.85 -10.34
CA THR A 519 28.60 9.71 -10.30
C THR A 519 27.82 8.43 -10.60
N LYS A 520 28.37 7.59 -11.49
CA LYS A 520 27.82 6.25 -11.74
C LYS A 520 28.07 5.37 -10.53
N VAL A 521 27.01 4.73 -10.03
CA VAL A 521 27.01 3.96 -8.78
C VAL A 521 26.61 2.50 -8.93
N LEU A 522 25.83 2.15 -9.97
CA LEU A 522 25.47 0.76 -10.30
C LEU A 522 25.47 0.56 -11.81
N SER A 523 25.60 -0.70 -12.24
CA SER A 523 25.44 -1.10 -13.64
C SER A 523 24.79 -2.48 -13.77
N PHE A 524 23.79 -2.58 -14.65
CA PHE A 524 23.04 -3.81 -14.90
C PHE A 524 23.18 -4.25 -16.35
N ASP A 525 23.78 -5.41 -16.59
CA ASP A 525 23.91 -6.01 -17.92
C ASP A 525 22.77 -7.02 -18.15
N PHE A 526 21.75 -6.61 -18.88
CA PHE A 526 20.55 -7.41 -19.13
C PHE A 526 20.82 -8.58 -20.09
N THR A 527 21.97 -8.61 -20.76
CA THR A 527 22.39 -9.74 -21.60
C THR A 527 22.93 -10.92 -20.79
N LYS A 528 23.07 -10.76 -19.47
CA LYS A 528 23.53 -11.80 -18.55
C LYS A 528 22.48 -12.12 -17.49
N PRO A 529 22.39 -13.38 -17.04
CA PRO A 529 21.47 -13.73 -15.97
C PRO A 529 21.90 -13.06 -14.66
N SER A 530 20.95 -12.38 -14.02
CA SER A 530 21.12 -11.84 -12.67
C SER A 530 21.04 -12.96 -11.62
N THR A 531 21.70 -12.78 -10.48
CA THR A 531 21.83 -13.84 -9.45
C THR A 531 20.63 -13.94 -8.50
N GLY A 532 19.77 -12.92 -8.44
CA GLY A 532 18.67 -12.84 -7.47
C GLY A 532 19.11 -12.50 -6.04
N VAL A 533 20.41 -12.29 -5.82
CA VAL A 533 20.98 -12.05 -4.49
C VAL A 533 21.19 -10.55 -4.30
N ALA A 534 20.72 -10.01 -3.17
CA ALA A 534 20.95 -8.63 -2.79
C ALA A 534 22.46 -8.32 -2.72
N SER A 535 22.86 -7.19 -3.28
CA SER A 535 24.27 -6.79 -3.38
C SER A 535 24.44 -5.27 -3.26
N TYR A 536 25.69 -4.81 -3.17
CA TYR A 536 25.99 -3.38 -3.16
C TYR A 536 27.32 -3.05 -3.83
N GLU A 537 27.44 -1.83 -4.32
CA GLU A 537 28.68 -1.21 -4.80
C GLU A 537 29.04 0.00 -3.92
N GLU A 538 30.31 0.09 -3.49
CA GLU A 538 30.82 1.26 -2.78
C GLU A 538 31.54 2.20 -3.74
N THR A 539 31.12 3.46 -3.75
CA THR A 539 31.76 4.52 -4.53
C THR A 539 32.23 5.63 -3.59
N VAL A 540 33.50 5.99 -3.64
CA VAL A 540 34.03 7.15 -2.93
C VAL A 540 33.85 8.38 -3.82
N ILE A 541 33.11 9.38 -3.34
CA ILE A 541 32.80 10.60 -4.06
C ILE A 541 33.36 11.81 -3.32
N ASP A 542 33.92 12.76 -4.08
CA ASP A 542 34.41 14.03 -3.54
C ASP A 542 33.26 15.04 -3.45
N THR A 543 33.17 15.70 -2.31
CA THR A 543 32.25 16.83 -2.13
C THR A 543 32.80 18.07 -2.82
N VAL A 544 31.94 18.79 -3.53
CA VAL A 544 32.31 20.02 -4.24
C VAL A 544 32.01 21.26 -3.38
N GLU A 545 31.03 21.17 -2.49
CA GLU A 545 30.59 22.27 -1.63
C GLU A 545 30.35 21.80 -0.19
N ALA A 546 30.49 22.72 0.77
CA ALA A 546 30.15 22.46 2.16
C ALA A 546 28.63 22.49 2.38
N GLY A 547 28.10 21.62 3.23
CA GLY A 547 26.66 21.52 3.47
C GLY A 547 26.26 20.34 4.36
N LYS A 548 24.95 20.05 4.39
CA LYS A 548 24.36 18.89 5.06
C LYS A 548 23.92 17.85 4.04
N ALA A 549 24.50 16.66 4.04
CA ALA A 549 24.03 15.57 3.21
C ALA A 549 22.68 15.07 3.74
N GLN A 550 21.60 15.42 3.02
CA GLN A 550 20.22 15.22 3.46
C GLN A 550 19.43 14.29 2.55
N ALA A 551 19.82 14.14 1.30
CA ALA A 551 19.24 13.17 0.39
C ALA A 551 20.24 12.71 -0.66
N VAL A 552 19.95 11.57 -1.29
CA VAL A 552 20.59 11.13 -2.53
C VAL A 552 19.60 11.32 -3.67
N LEU A 553 19.95 12.12 -4.67
CA LEU A 553 19.26 12.20 -5.95
C LEU A 553 19.78 11.09 -6.87
N MET A 554 18.89 10.35 -7.50
CA MET A 554 19.18 9.24 -8.41
C MET A 554 18.44 9.43 -9.74
N TRP A 555 19.10 9.02 -10.82
CA TRP A 555 18.50 8.77 -12.13
C TRP A 555 19.26 7.62 -12.81
N TRP A 556 18.81 7.22 -14.00
CA TRP A 556 19.41 6.11 -14.74
C TRP A 556 19.51 6.40 -16.24
N GLU A 557 20.40 5.66 -16.88
CA GLU A 557 20.54 5.61 -18.33
C GLU A 557 20.40 4.18 -18.82
N VAL A 558 19.71 4.00 -19.95
CA VAL A 558 19.51 2.70 -20.60
C VAL A 558 20.12 2.74 -21.99
N SER A 559 21.00 1.78 -22.28
CA SER A 559 21.70 1.63 -23.54
C SER A 559 21.11 0.50 -24.36
N PHE A 560 20.85 0.79 -25.63
CA PHE A 560 20.22 -0.13 -26.58
C PHE A 560 21.24 -0.83 -27.49
N ASP A 561 22.53 -0.50 -27.37
CA ASP A 561 23.60 -1.12 -28.13
C ASP A 561 24.92 -1.15 -27.36
N ALA A 562 25.79 -2.11 -27.71
CA ALA A 562 27.06 -2.33 -27.03
C ALA A 562 28.03 -1.13 -27.01
N ASN A 563 27.84 -0.11 -27.86
CA ASN A 563 28.73 1.05 -27.98
C ASN A 563 28.10 2.36 -27.48
N ASP A 564 26.95 2.30 -26.80
CA ASP A 564 26.23 3.46 -26.27
C ASP A 564 25.92 4.53 -27.34
N LYS A 565 25.61 4.12 -28.58
CA LYS A 565 25.19 5.06 -29.64
C LYS A 565 23.71 5.46 -29.51
N VAL A 566 22.91 4.58 -28.92
CA VAL A 566 21.50 4.80 -28.61
C VAL A 566 21.32 4.63 -27.10
N VAL A 567 21.14 5.75 -26.41
CA VAL A 567 20.95 5.81 -24.96
C VAL A 567 19.74 6.68 -24.66
N TYR A 568 18.89 6.24 -23.74
CA TYR A 568 17.87 7.05 -23.09
C TYR A 568 18.34 7.37 -21.67
N SER A 569 18.12 8.61 -21.21
CA SER A 569 18.52 9.08 -19.88
C SER A 569 17.35 9.70 -19.14
N THR A 570 17.17 9.36 -17.87
CA THR A 570 16.25 10.06 -16.97
C THR A 570 16.94 11.19 -16.20
N GLU A 571 18.14 11.61 -16.60
CA GLU A 571 18.81 12.79 -16.05
C GLU A 571 17.95 14.05 -16.26
N PRO A 572 17.82 14.94 -15.25
CA PRO A 572 17.07 16.18 -15.38
C PRO A 572 17.47 16.99 -16.62
N GLY A 573 16.50 17.28 -17.48
CA GLY A 573 16.66 18.17 -18.63
C GLY A 573 17.37 17.57 -19.85
N VAL A 574 17.68 16.27 -19.85
CA VAL A 574 18.27 15.60 -21.03
C VAL A 574 17.23 15.23 -22.07
N GLN A 575 16.12 14.62 -21.64
CA GLN A 575 15.00 14.26 -22.51
C GLN A 575 13.89 15.31 -22.45
N ASN A 576 12.98 15.27 -23.42
CA ASN A 576 11.73 16.01 -23.35
C ASN A 576 10.94 15.62 -22.10
N TRP A 577 10.13 16.55 -21.60
CA TRP A 577 9.36 16.34 -20.39
C TRP A 577 8.40 15.16 -20.56
N GLN A 578 8.36 14.30 -19.54
CA GLN A 578 7.42 13.20 -19.42
C GLN A 578 7.22 12.90 -17.93
N ASP A 579 6.19 12.12 -17.59
CA ASP A 579 5.81 11.91 -16.20
C ASP A 579 5.86 10.46 -15.69
N HIS A 580 6.00 9.49 -16.60
CA HIS A 580 6.04 8.06 -16.29
C HIS A 580 7.39 7.65 -15.68
N TRP A 581 8.47 8.32 -16.10
CA TRP A 581 9.76 8.28 -15.43
C TRP A 581 10.13 9.65 -14.89
N VAL A 582 10.58 9.72 -13.66
CA VAL A 582 11.14 10.93 -13.08
C VAL A 582 12.41 10.57 -12.32
N GLN A 583 13.07 11.56 -11.76
CA GLN A 583 14.20 11.29 -10.88
C GLN A 583 13.70 10.76 -9.54
N VAL A 584 14.57 10.11 -8.78
CA VAL A 584 14.22 9.57 -7.47
C VAL A 584 15.09 10.21 -6.41
N VAL A 585 14.47 10.69 -5.34
CA VAL A 585 15.19 11.15 -4.15
C VAL A 585 15.06 10.14 -3.03
N PHE A 586 16.18 9.93 -2.33
CA PHE A 586 16.30 9.07 -1.16
C PHE A 586 16.64 9.95 0.04
N PRO A 587 15.64 10.42 0.80
CA PRO A 587 15.87 11.20 2.01
C PRO A 587 16.66 10.41 3.05
N LEU A 588 17.73 11.02 3.56
CA LEU A 588 18.52 10.50 4.67
C LEU A 588 17.89 10.93 6.01
N VAL A 589 18.32 10.30 7.10
CA VAL A 589 17.92 10.71 8.46
C VAL A 589 19.07 11.24 9.32
N GLY A 590 20.32 10.94 8.96
CA GLY A 590 21.49 11.38 9.73
C GLY A 590 21.82 12.87 9.53
N ASP A 591 22.37 13.52 10.56
CA ASP A 591 22.99 14.85 10.46
C ASP A 591 24.44 14.69 9.95
N ILE A 592 24.60 14.46 8.65
CA ILE A 592 25.91 14.32 8.00
C ILE A 592 26.33 15.69 7.47
N ARG A 593 27.38 16.26 8.04
CA ARG A 593 27.93 17.56 7.62
C ARG A 593 29.24 17.38 6.89
N VAL A 594 29.39 18.09 5.77
CA VAL A 594 30.57 18.01 4.92
C VAL A 594 31.14 19.40 4.63
N GLN A 595 32.45 19.47 4.46
CA GLN A 595 33.19 20.58 3.87
C GLN A 595 33.54 20.26 2.42
N SER A 596 33.84 21.29 1.62
CA SER A 596 34.34 21.06 0.25
C SER A 596 35.62 20.22 0.29
N GLN A 597 35.73 19.25 -0.62
CA GLN A 597 36.81 18.27 -0.74
C GLN A 597 36.82 17.16 0.32
N ASP A 598 35.85 17.13 1.24
CA ASP A 598 35.60 15.93 2.05
C ASP A 598 35.23 14.77 1.13
N LYS A 599 35.58 13.56 1.56
CA LYS A 599 35.22 12.33 0.86
C LYS A 599 34.02 11.69 1.53
N LEU A 600 33.01 11.37 0.72
CA LEU A 600 31.88 10.55 1.13
C LEU A 600 32.02 9.15 0.55
N VAL A 601 31.62 8.14 1.30
CA VAL A 601 31.40 6.78 0.80
C VAL A 601 29.91 6.64 0.55
N LEU A 602 29.54 6.50 -0.72
CA LEU A 602 28.19 6.20 -1.16
C LEU A 602 28.09 4.71 -1.43
N ARG A 603 27.27 4.00 -0.66
CA ARG A 603 26.99 2.57 -0.86
C ARG A 603 25.64 2.45 -1.55
N ALA A 604 25.65 2.02 -2.81
CA ALA A 604 24.45 1.78 -3.60
C ALA A 604 24.09 0.31 -3.50
N HIS A 605 22.96 0.02 -2.90
CA HIS A 605 22.46 -1.33 -2.69
C HIS A 605 21.34 -1.62 -3.68
N HIS A 606 21.19 -2.89 -4.04
CA HIS A 606 20.02 -3.35 -4.79
C HIS A 606 19.67 -4.80 -4.49
N ASP A 607 18.42 -5.16 -4.74
CA ASP A 607 17.97 -6.54 -4.95
C ASP A 607 17.34 -6.67 -6.34
N ASP A 608 16.38 -7.59 -6.52
CA ASP A 608 15.71 -7.81 -7.80
C ASP A 608 14.72 -6.71 -8.19
N ILE A 609 14.24 -5.93 -7.22
CA ILE A 609 13.16 -4.95 -7.41
C ILE A 609 13.43 -3.59 -6.75
N ARG A 610 14.46 -3.46 -5.90
CA ARG A 610 14.73 -2.26 -5.11
C ARG A 610 16.15 -1.75 -5.33
N ILE A 611 16.31 -0.43 -5.22
CA ILE A 611 17.58 0.28 -5.06
C ILE A 611 17.49 1.14 -3.79
N TRP A 612 18.56 1.22 -3.00
CA TRP A 612 18.66 2.15 -1.86
C TRP A 612 20.11 2.55 -1.58
N PHE A 613 20.29 3.59 -0.77
CA PHE A 613 21.60 4.18 -0.52
C PHE A 613 21.94 4.27 0.97
N ASP A 614 23.22 4.11 1.29
CA ASP A 614 23.83 4.58 2.53
C ASP A 614 24.93 5.59 2.22
N VAL A 615 25.03 6.62 3.07
CA VAL A 615 26.03 7.69 2.94
C VAL A 615 26.83 7.79 4.23
N GLU A 616 28.15 7.71 4.14
CA GLU A 616 29.07 7.86 5.27
C GLU A 616 30.21 8.84 4.93
N ILE A 617 30.78 9.51 5.93
CA ILE A 617 32.04 10.25 5.76
C ILE A 617 33.18 9.22 5.66
N ALA A 618 34.04 9.38 4.66
CA ALA A 618 35.20 8.50 4.50
C ALA A 618 36.19 8.69 5.67
N PRO A 619 36.76 7.61 6.24
CA PRO A 619 37.73 7.73 7.33
C PRO A 619 38.99 8.49 6.90
N GLU A 620 39.50 9.37 7.78
CA GLU A 620 40.68 10.25 7.53
C GLU A 620 42.02 9.50 7.30
N HIS A 621 42.09 8.21 7.63
CA HIS A 621 43.27 7.38 7.46
C HIS A 621 42.96 6.14 6.62
N ASP A 622 43.78 5.90 5.58
CA ASP A 622 43.93 4.62 4.86
C ASP A 622 44.28 3.51 5.87
N SER A 623 43.28 2.97 6.57
CA SER A 623 43.46 1.75 7.34
C SER A 623 43.24 0.57 6.38
N PRO A 624 44.25 -0.27 6.12
CA PRO A 624 44.22 -1.32 5.10
C PRO A 624 43.41 -2.56 5.54
N LYS A 625 42.41 -2.38 6.40
CA LYS A 625 41.46 -3.43 6.73
C LYS A 625 40.11 -2.98 6.21
N LYS A 626 39.80 -3.37 4.96
CA LYS A 626 38.41 -3.68 4.59
C LYS A 626 37.96 -4.72 5.63
N ALA A 627 37.39 -4.26 6.75
CA ALA A 627 36.56 -5.14 7.56
C ALA A 627 35.59 -5.75 6.56
N LYS A 628 35.37 -7.07 6.61
CA LYS A 628 34.28 -7.70 5.88
C LYS A 628 33.00 -7.07 6.43
N ARG A 629 32.61 -5.92 5.89
CA ARG A 629 31.33 -5.27 6.14
C ARG A 629 30.35 -6.14 5.38
N THR A 630 29.60 -6.94 6.13
CA THR A 630 28.56 -7.82 5.61
C THR A 630 27.64 -6.98 4.74
N VAL A 631 27.19 -7.55 3.61
CA VAL A 631 25.99 -7.06 2.92
C VAL A 631 24.90 -7.14 3.97
N VAL A 632 24.56 -6.01 4.61
CA VAL A 632 23.39 -5.98 5.47
C VAL A 632 22.22 -5.93 4.49
N SER A 633 21.76 -7.13 4.11
CA SER A 633 20.56 -7.34 3.30
C SER A 633 19.32 -6.73 3.96
N GLU A 634 19.41 -6.46 5.27
CA GLU A 634 18.32 -5.99 6.10
C GLU A 634 18.54 -4.51 6.42
N LYS A 635 17.59 -3.67 5.99
CA LYS A 635 17.46 -2.33 6.59
C LYS A 635 17.33 -2.54 8.10
N PRO A 636 18.05 -1.81 8.97
CA PRO A 636 17.78 -1.87 10.40
C PRO A 636 16.28 -1.63 10.60
N PRO A 637 15.58 -2.50 11.34
CA PRO A 637 14.13 -2.36 11.48
C PRO A 637 13.82 -1.01 12.12
N CYS A 638 12.71 -0.39 11.69
CA CYS A 638 12.25 0.86 12.28
C CYS A 638 12.15 0.72 13.81
N THR A 639 12.94 1.51 14.52
CA THR A 639 12.93 1.51 16.00
C THR A 639 12.07 2.63 16.59
N CYS A 640 11.59 3.58 15.78
CA CYS A 640 10.71 4.66 16.28
C CYS A 640 9.22 4.29 16.25
N GLY A 641 8.81 3.28 15.50
CA GLY A 641 7.41 2.93 15.23
C GLY A 641 6.75 3.82 14.17
N MET A 642 7.04 5.12 14.13
CA MET A 642 6.39 6.07 13.23
C MET A 642 6.61 5.78 11.73
N HIS A 643 7.79 5.30 11.31
CA HIS A 643 8.02 4.90 9.91
C HIS A 643 7.20 3.67 9.47
N LEU A 644 6.54 2.95 10.40
CA LEU A 644 5.65 1.83 10.08
C LEU A 644 4.25 2.30 9.66
N ILE A 645 3.85 3.50 10.09
CA ILE A 645 2.49 4.02 9.93
C ILE A 645 2.45 5.31 9.11
N CYS A 646 3.57 6.01 8.94
CA CYS A 646 3.64 7.26 8.18
C CYS A 646 4.35 7.07 6.83
N ASN A 647 3.69 7.46 5.75
CA ASN A 647 4.32 7.72 4.46
C ASN A 647 5.09 9.06 4.48
N ALA A 648 5.83 9.35 3.40
CA ALA A 648 6.66 10.55 3.27
C ALA A 648 5.86 11.85 3.51
N GLU A 649 4.66 11.94 2.93
CA GLU A 649 3.78 13.10 3.07
C GLU A 649 3.32 13.29 4.52
N ARG A 650 2.97 12.22 5.23
CA ARG A 650 2.59 12.30 6.65
C ARG A 650 3.76 12.69 7.54
N ILE A 651 4.98 12.21 7.26
CA ILE A 651 6.19 12.66 7.97
C ILE A 651 6.38 14.16 7.75
N ALA A 652 6.34 14.62 6.50
CA ALA A 652 6.46 16.04 6.16
C ALA A 652 5.37 16.89 6.85
N MET A 653 4.15 16.38 6.94
CA MET A 653 3.03 17.04 7.64
C MET A 653 3.29 17.20 9.15
N LEU A 654 3.81 16.14 9.79
CA LEU A 654 4.09 16.08 11.22
C LEU A 654 5.32 16.91 11.61
N THR A 655 6.21 17.20 10.65
CA THR A 655 7.40 18.03 10.84
C THR A 655 7.22 19.48 10.39
N ASP A 656 6.13 19.81 9.69
CA ASP A 656 5.84 21.18 9.31
C ASP A 656 5.65 22.07 10.54
N THR A 657 6.59 23.00 10.74
CA THR A 657 6.64 23.80 11.96
C THR A 657 5.49 24.80 12.04
N ALA A 658 5.11 25.41 10.91
CA ALA A 658 4.02 26.39 10.88
C ALA A 658 2.67 25.73 11.22
N ARG A 659 2.42 24.54 10.67
CA ARG A 659 1.24 23.73 10.96
C ARG A 659 1.18 23.34 12.42
N ARG A 660 2.28 22.82 13.00
CA ARG A 660 2.34 22.46 14.43
C ARG A 660 2.06 23.64 15.35
N GLU A 661 2.67 24.80 15.05
CA GLU A 661 2.46 26.04 15.80
C GLU A 661 0.99 26.49 15.76
N ALA A 662 0.34 26.37 14.59
CA ALA A 662 -1.06 26.69 14.42
C ALA A 662 -1.96 25.80 15.29
N TYR A 663 -1.79 24.47 15.24
CA TYR A 663 -2.54 23.54 16.09
C TYR A 663 -2.30 23.78 17.58
N ASN A 664 -1.03 23.94 17.99
CA ASN A 664 -0.68 24.20 19.38
C ASN A 664 -1.32 25.49 19.91
N THR A 665 -1.27 26.56 19.11
CA THR A 665 -1.86 27.86 19.46
C THR A 665 -3.38 27.78 19.53
N SER A 666 -4.03 27.17 18.54
CA SER A 666 -5.50 27.06 18.50
C SER A 666 -6.05 26.19 19.62
N ILE A 667 -5.38 25.08 19.98
CA ILE A 667 -5.75 24.26 21.15
C ILE A 667 -5.60 25.07 22.43
N SER A 668 -4.48 25.81 22.60
CA SER A 668 -4.27 26.67 23.75
C SER A 668 -5.36 27.73 23.92
N LEU A 669 -5.78 28.36 22.81
CA LEU A 669 -6.86 29.35 22.81
C LEU A 669 -8.22 28.71 23.15
N ALA A 670 -8.53 27.53 22.60
CA ALA A 670 -9.78 26.82 22.90
C ALA A 670 -9.86 26.42 24.39
N VAL A 671 -8.77 25.93 24.97
CA VAL A 671 -8.67 25.62 26.41
C VAL A 671 -8.86 26.89 27.25
N ALA A 672 -8.23 28.00 26.87
CA ALA A 672 -8.37 29.27 27.57
C ALA A 672 -9.81 29.82 27.52
N GLU A 673 -10.50 29.70 26.38
CA GLU A 673 -11.91 30.09 26.23
C GLU A 673 -12.84 29.25 27.11
N LEU A 674 -12.67 27.92 27.07
CA LEU A 674 -13.47 27.00 27.88
C LEU A 674 -13.29 27.29 29.37
N THR A 675 -12.03 27.46 29.80
CA THR A 675 -11.67 27.82 31.18
C THR A 675 -12.25 29.18 31.58
N ALA A 676 -12.18 30.19 30.72
CA ALA A 676 -12.76 31.50 31.03
C ALA A 676 -14.29 31.45 31.14
N SER A 677 -14.94 30.58 30.37
CA SER A 677 -16.39 30.42 30.37
C SER A 677 -16.90 29.70 31.63
N GLU A 678 -16.18 28.67 32.10
CA GLU A 678 -16.54 27.85 33.26
C GLU A 678 -15.28 27.46 34.08
N PRO A 679 -14.70 28.38 34.89
CA PRO A 679 -13.36 28.23 35.49
C PRO A 679 -13.13 27.05 36.43
N LEU A 680 -14.21 26.43 36.92
CA LEU A 680 -14.15 25.30 37.87
C LEU A 680 -14.50 23.97 37.20
N ARG A 681 -14.84 23.98 35.91
CA ARG A 681 -15.24 22.78 35.18
C ARG A 681 -14.00 22.13 34.58
N PRO A 682 -13.72 20.84 34.88
CA PRO A 682 -12.67 20.09 34.21
C PRO A 682 -12.98 19.91 32.71
N ILE A 683 -11.99 20.05 31.84
CA ILE A 683 -12.16 19.93 30.37
C ILE A 683 -11.89 18.48 29.94
N SER A 684 -12.88 17.82 29.36
CA SER A 684 -12.71 16.54 28.65
C SER A 684 -12.42 16.77 27.16
N CYS A 685 -11.39 16.11 26.63
CA CYS A 685 -10.99 16.19 25.23
C CYS A 685 -11.16 14.85 24.50
N LEU A 686 -11.67 14.89 23.28
CA LEU A 686 -11.76 13.74 22.37
C LEU A 686 -11.01 14.05 21.07
N ASP A 687 -10.04 13.22 20.70
CA ASP A 687 -9.38 13.23 19.39
C ASP A 687 -9.98 12.14 18.50
N ILE A 688 -10.45 12.51 17.31
CA ILE A 688 -11.07 11.59 16.34
C ILE A 688 -10.26 11.44 15.06
N SER A 689 -8.97 11.79 15.04
CA SER A 689 -8.08 11.59 13.89
C SER A 689 -7.01 10.54 14.14
N ASP A 690 -6.62 9.82 13.09
CA ASP A 690 -5.58 8.81 13.20
C ASP A 690 -4.20 9.45 13.29
N GLY A 691 -3.33 8.89 14.12
CA GLY A 691 -1.96 9.31 14.31
C GLY A 691 -1.81 10.80 14.62
N SER A 692 -2.77 11.39 15.32
CA SER A 692 -2.91 12.82 15.52
C SER A 692 -2.06 13.36 16.67
N LEU A 693 -1.47 14.54 16.48
CA LEU A 693 -0.76 15.30 17.49
C LEU A 693 -1.71 16.00 18.47
N CYS A 694 -3.00 16.16 18.10
CA CYS A 694 -3.93 16.97 18.87
C CYS A 694 -4.17 16.41 20.28
N ALA A 695 -4.34 15.09 20.44
CA ALA A 695 -4.45 14.45 21.76
C ALA A 695 -3.23 14.75 22.65
N LEU A 696 -2.02 14.62 22.09
CA LEU A 696 -0.77 14.90 22.80
C LEU A 696 -0.68 16.38 23.20
N LEU A 697 -1.02 17.31 22.30
CA LEU A 697 -1.00 18.75 22.56
C LEU A 697 -2.02 19.15 23.63
N ALA A 698 -3.26 18.67 23.53
CA ALA A 698 -4.31 18.94 24.51
C ALA A 698 -3.91 18.46 25.91
N ALA A 699 -3.31 17.27 26.01
CA ALA A 699 -2.87 16.70 27.28
C ALA A 699 -1.70 17.45 27.95
N THR A 700 -1.06 18.41 27.27
CA THR A 700 -0.03 19.27 27.90
C THR A 700 -0.61 20.39 28.75
N HIS A 701 -1.92 20.66 28.65
CA HIS A 701 -2.61 21.68 29.44
C HIS A 701 -3.12 21.11 30.76
N SER A 702 -2.86 21.82 31.86
CA SER A 702 -3.29 21.40 33.20
C SER A 702 -4.80 21.45 33.43
N GLU A 703 -5.51 22.24 32.63
CA GLU A 703 -6.94 22.45 32.65
C GLU A 703 -7.72 21.32 31.96
N VAL A 704 -7.02 20.55 31.10
CA VAL A 704 -7.56 19.35 30.45
C VAL A 704 -7.40 18.17 31.41
N SER A 705 -8.52 17.69 31.94
CA SER A 705 -8.55 16.65 32.97
C SER A 705 -8.46 15.24 32.39
N SER A 706 -8.96 15.05 31.18
CA SER A 706 -8.96 13.77 30.49
C SER A 706 -8.92 13.93 28.97
N VAL A 707 -8.27 12.97 28.31
CA VAL A 707 -8.14 12.95 26.85
C VAL A 707 -8.37 11.53 26.36
N THR A 708 -9.31 11.35 25.44
CA THR A 708 -9.52 10.09 24.72
C THR A 708 -9.10 10.28 23.26
N SER A 709 -8.33 9.37 22.70
CA SER A 709 -7.89 9.41 21.30
C SER A 709 -8.37 8.16 20.56
N ILE A 710 -9.00 8.35 19.41
CA ILE A 710 -9.50 7.26 18.58
C ILE A 710 -8.51 6.96 17.46
N GLU A 711 -8.02 5.72 17.42
CA GLU A 711 -7.07 5.23 16.41
C GLU A 711 -7.69 4.06 15.65
N SER A 712 -7.90 4.22 14.33
CA SER A 712 -8.57 3.20 13.53
C SER A 712 -7.76 1.90 13.38
N LYS A 713 -6.42 1.98 13.43
CA LYS A 713 -5.51 0.84 13.26
C LYS A 713 -4.83 0.43 14.56
N GLU A 714 -4.80 -0.88 14.84
CA GLU A 714 -4.22 -1.41 16.08
C GLU A 714 -2.74 -1.05 16.25
N VAL A 715 -1.97 -1.13 15.16
CA VAL A 715 -0.55 -0.75 15.16
C VAL A 715 -0.36 0.73 15.50
N SER A 716 -1.21 1.61 14.97
CA SER A 716 -1.19 3.04 15.28
C SER A 716 -1.54 3.30 16.74
N ALA A 717 -2.61 2.68 17.23
CA ALA A 717 -3.04 2.79 18.63
C ALA A 717 -1.92 2.45 19.62
N ARG A 718 -1.20 1.34 19.39
CA ARG A 718 -0.07 0.92 20.22
C ARG A 718 1.12 1.89 20.16
N ILE A 719 1.43 2.43 18.97
CA ILE A 719 2.54 3.38 18.80
C ILE A 719 2.21 4.70 19.51
N PHE A 720 1.00 5.21 19.34
CA PHE A 720 0.56 6.46 19.96
C PHE A 720 0.45 6.33 21.48
N ASP A 721 -0.05 5.21 22.01
CA ASP A 721 -0.04 4.92 23.46
C ASP A 721 1.38 5.04 24.04
N GLN A 722 2.38 4.48 23.36
CA GLN A 722 3.78 4.58 23.79
C GLN A 722 4.35 6.01 23.70
N ILE A 723 3.96 6.78 22.68
CA ILE A 723 4.36 8.19 22.54
C ILE A 723 3.77 9.03 23.67
N LEU A 724 2.50 8.82 23.98
CA LEU A 724 1.79 9.50 25.06
C LEU A 724 2.42 9.16 26.41
N GLY A 725 2.67 7.87 26.67
CA GLY A 725 3.38 7.39 27.86
C GLY A 725 4.77 7.99 28.02
N TYR A 726 5.55 8.13 26.94
CA TYR A 726 6.88 8.76 26.99
C TYR A 726 6.83 10.26 27.36
N ASN A 727 5.80 10.97 26.89
CA ASN A 727 5.56 12.35 27.28
C ASN A 727 5.00 12.49 28.70
N GLY A 728 4.67 11.38 29.37
CA GLY A 728 4.12 11.36 30.71
C GLY A 728 2.75 12.03 30.79
N VAL A 729 2.00 12.00 29.69
CA VAL A 729 0.62 12.51 29.61
C VAL A 729 -0.35 11.36 29.83
N ASN A 730 -1.47 11.64 30.48
CA ASN A 730 -2.52 10.65 30.72
C ASN A 730 -3.59 10.77 29.64
N VAL A 731 -3.54 9.89 28.65
CA VAL A 731 -4.46 9.85 27.51
C VAL A 731 -4.90 8.41 27.29
N GLU A 732 -6.19 8.17 27.10
CA GLU A 732 -6.73 6.86 26.74
C GLU A 732 -6.78 6.70 25.22
N VAL A 733 -6.12 5.67 24.70
CA VAL A 733 -6.12 5.37 23.26
C VAL A 733 -7.06 4.19 22.99
N LEU A 734 -8.10 4.43 22.20
CA LEU A 734 -9.06 3.41 21.79
C LEU A 734 -8.75 2.99 20.36
N ASN A 735 -8.49 1.69 20.17
CA ASN A 735 -8.46 1.12 18.83
C ASN A 735 -9.89 0.83 18.35
N SER A 736 -10.52 1.82 17.74
CA SER A 736 -11.90 1.71 17.28
C SER A 736 -12.23 2.73 16.18
N GLY A 737 -13.41 2.57 15.56
CA GLY A 737 -14.09 3.70 14.91
C GLY A 737 -14.80 4.58 15.94
N VAL A 738 -15.61 5.53 15.46
CA VAL A 738 -16.47 6.37 16.33
C VAL A 738 -17.91 5.85 16.44
N LYS A 739 -18.28 4.87 15.60
CA LYS A 739 -19.63 4.28 15.62
C LYS A 739 -19.90 3.63 16.98
N GLY A 740 -20.99 4.05 17.62
CA GLY A 740 -21.41 3.49 18.90
C GLY A 740 -20.52 3.89 20.09
N LEU A 741 -19.71 4.93 19.96
CA LEU A 741 -18.98 5.48 21.11
C LEU A 741 -19.98 6.05 22.14
N LEU A 742 -19.82 5.65 23.39
CA LEU A 742 -20.66 6.05 24.51
C LEU A 742 -19.81 6.80 25.53
N THR A 743 -20.46 7.58 26.40
CA THR A 743 -19.78 8.30 27.49
C THR A 743 -18.93 7.39 28.38
N GLU A 744 -19.37 6.15 28.60
CA GLU A 744 -18.64 5.16 29.41
C GLU A 744 -17.33 4.66 28.78
N HIS A 745 -17.14 4.90 27.48
CA HIS A 745 -15.87 4.63 26.79
C HIS A 745 -14.88 5.79 26.90
N LEU A 746 -15.31 6.97 27.36
CA LEU A 746 -14.45 8.14 27.49
C LEU A 746 -13.66 8.09 28.80
N GLN A 747 -12.43 8.58 28.76
CA GLN A 747 -11.59 8.67 29.93
C GLN A 747 -12.16 9.66 30.96
N GLY A 748 -12.43 9.18 32.16
CA GLY A 748 -12.69 10.02 33.34
C GLY A 748 -14.01 10.82 33.31
N GLU A 749 -14.11 11.79 34.22
CA GLU A 749 -15.18 12.80 34.26
C GLU A 749 -14.68 14.08 33.57
N PRO A 750 -15.54 14.89 32.92
CA PRO A 750 -17.01 14.82 32.86
C PRO A 750 -17.59 13.87 31.81
N SER A 751 -18.88 13.53 32.00
CA SER A 751 -19.72 12.70 31.13
C SER A 751 -20.04 13.27 29.72
N SER A 752 -19.32 14.30 29.28
CA SER A 752 -19.48 14.96 27.98
C SER A 752 -18.16 15.58 27.53
N VAL A 753 -17.91 15.59 26.22
CA VAL A 753 -16.70 16.16 25.60
C VAL A 753 -16.82 17.69 25.51
N ASP A 754 -15.88 18.42 26.10
CA ASP A 754 -15.82 19.89 26.04
C ASP A 754 -14.95 20.38 24.88
N LEU A 755 -13.98 19.57 24.46
CA LEU A 755 -13.05 19.90 23.37
C LEU A 755 -12.90 18.70 22.41
N LEU A 756 -13.53 18.77 21.24
CA LEU A 756 -13.33 17.81 20.15
C LEU A 756 -12.20 18.32 19.25
N VAL A 757 -11.17 17.50 19.05
CA VAL A 757 -10.01 17.85 18.21
C VAL A 757 -9.79 16.82 17.12
N GLY A 758 -9.05 17.24 16.09
CA GLY A 758 -8.44 16.35 15.12
C GLY A 758 -7.55 17.13 14.16
N GLU A 759 -6.66 16.42 13.50
CA GLU A 759 -5.87 16.94 12.39
C GLU A 759 -6.58 16.86 11.02
N PRO A 760 -7.84 16.39 11.00
CA PRO A 760 -8.41 15.57 9.93
C PRO A 760 -7.42 14.76 9.10
N PHE A 761 -6.82 13.70 9.67
CA PHE A 761 -5.98 12.74 8.94
C PHE A 761 -6.42 11.29 9.23
N TYR A 762 -6.42 10.45 8.19
CA TYR A 762 -6.84 9.05 8.25
C TYR A 762 -6.02 8.20 7.28
N TYR A 763 -5.48 7.07 7.74
CA TYR A 763 -4.56 6.26 6.92
C TYR A 763 -5.20 5.70 5.65
N SER A 764 -6.47 5.28 5.70
CA SER A 764 -7.18 4.69 4.55
C SER A 764 -7.54 5.71 3.46
N MET A 765 -7.49 7.01 3.80
CA MET A 765 -7.77 8.13 2.90
C MET A 765 -6.55 9.04 2.80
N GLN A 766 -5.34 8.49 3.03
CA GLN A 766 -4.11 9.24 2.84
C GLN A 766 -4.08 9.80 1.41
N ASN A 767 -3.57 11.02 1.24
CA ASN A 767 -3.55 11.74 -0.05
C ASN A 767 -4.89 12.24 -0.62
N LEU A 768 -6.01 12.07 0.10
CA LEU A 768 -7.32 12.61 -0.30
C LEU A 768 -7.85 13.67 0.68
N PRO A 769 -7.33 14.92 0.69
CA PRO A 769 -7.75 15.95 1.65
C PRO A 769 -9.25 16.21 1.67
N LEU A 770 -9.91 16.15 0.51
CA LEU A 770 -11.36 16.34 0.41
C LEU A 770 -12.11 15.25 1.19
N TRP A 771 -11.72 13.99 1.01
CA TRP A 771 -12.29 12.85 1.73
C TRP A 771 -12.00 12.95 3.22
N GLN A 772 -10.79 13.34 3.61
CA GLN A 772 -10.43 13.52 5.03
C GLN A 772 -11.29 14.60 5.71
N ALA A 773 -11.59 15.70 5.01
CA ALA A 773 -12.46 16.76 5.54
C ALA A 773 -13.91 16.28 5.77
N PHE A 774 -14.52 15.61 4.79
CA PHE A 774 -15.88 15.08 4.93
C PHE A 774 -15.94 13.91 5.92
N ASN A 775 -14.92 13.08 5.97
CA ASN A 775 -14.79 12.02 6.97
C ASN A 775 -14.77 12.59 8.40
N PHE A 776 -13.99 13.65 8.64
CA PHE A 776 -14.01 14.34 9.93
C PHE A 776 -15.39 14.89 10.27
N TRP A 777 -16.12 15.46 9.30
CA TRP A 777 -17.46 15.97 9.53
C TRP A 777 -18.46 14.86 9.94
N LEU A 778 -18.43 13.73 9.21
CA LEU A 778 -19.26 12.56 9.50
C LEU A 778 -18.90 11.96 10.87
N ARG A 779 -17.61 11.80 11.17
CA ARG A 779 -17.15 11.32 12.48
C ARG A 779 -17.58 12.25 13.62
N ARG A 780 -17.44 13.57 13.46
CA ARG A 780 -17.94 14.59 14.40
C ARG A 780 -19.45 14.49 14.60
N SER A 781 -20.19 14.13 13.55
CA SER A 781 -21.65 13.98 13.63
C SER A 781 -22.06 12.73 14.39
N ALA A 782 -21.33 11.63 14.19
CA ALA A 782 -21.54 10.37 14.90
C ALA A 782 -21.34 10.51 16.43
N VAL A 783 -20.47 11.43 16.86
CA VAL A 783 -20.21 11.72 18.28
C VAL A 783 -20.95 12.95 18.81
N ASP A 784 -21.89 13.54 18.06
CA ASP A 784 -22.62 14.75 18.47
C ASP A 784 -23.31 14.58 19.83
N GLY A 785 -23.87 13.40 20.09
CA GLY A 785 -24.50 13.06 21.37
C GLY A 785 -23.55 13.02 22.58
N LEU A 786 -22.24 13.00 22.36
CA LEU A 786 -21.21 13.06 23.41
C LEU A 786 -20.75 14.51 23.68
N LEU A 787 -21.03 15.45 22.79
CA LEU A 787 -20.52 16.83 22.89
C LEU A 787 -21.30 17.64 23.92
N HIS A 788 -20.58 18.38 24.75
CA HIS A 788 -21.19 19.39 25.62
C HIS A 788 -21.79 20.52 24.76
N PRO A 789 -22.91 21.16 25.15
CA PRO A 789 -23.52 22.24 24.35
C PRO A 789 -22.63 23.47 24.10
N LYS A 790 -21.57 23.65 24.89
CA LYS A 790 -20.55 24.70 24.71
C LYS A 790 -19.22 24.16 24.17
N ALA A 791 -19.20 22.91 23.72
CA ALA A 791 -18.00 22.27 23.24
C ALA A 791 -17.35 23.10 22.14
N ARG A 792 -16.02 23.05 22.09
CA ARG A 792 -15.23 23.58 20.97
C ARG A 792 -14.85 22.43 20.07
N VAL A 793 -14.96 22.66 18.76
CA VAL A 793 -14.50 21.72 17.74
C VAL A 793 -13.32 22.34 17.03
N LEU A 794 -12.22 21.59 16.91
CA LEU A 794 -11.01 21.99 16.22
C LEU A 794 -10.64 20.90 15.20
N PRO A 795 -10.57 21.21 13.89
CA PRO A 795 -10.89 22.50 13.28
C PRO A 795 -12.36 22.91 13.46
N ALA A 796 -12.62 24.22 13.51
CA ALA A 796 -13.98 24.76 13.63
C ALA A 796 -14.76 24.64 12.31
N ARG A 797 -14.07 24.73 11.17
CA ARG A 797 -14.65 24.56 9.84
C ARG A 797 -13.59 24.18 8.81
N ALA A 798 -14.03 23.61 7.69
CA ALA A 798 -13.21 23.41 6.49
C ALA A 798 -13.78 24.19 5.30
N ARG A 799 -12.91 24.60 4.39
CA ARG A 799 -13.26 25.30 3.15
C ARG A 799 -12.69 24.51 1.98
N VAL A 800 -13.55 24.12 1.05
CA VAL A 800 -13.14 23.51 -0.22
C VAL A 800 -12.88 24.63 -1.20
N LEU A 801 -11.63 24.77 -1.62
CA LEU A 801 -11.18 25.86 -2.49
C LEU A 801 -10.79 25.33 -3.85
N ALA A 802 -10.94 26.15 -4.88
CA ALA A 802 -10.56 25.84 -6.23
C ALA A 802 -9.87 27.01 -6.94
N GLN A 803 -8.94 26.70 -7.83
CA GLN A 803 -8.27 27.68 -8.68
C GLN A 803 -8.00 27.08 -10.06
N ALA A 804 -8.39 27.79 -11.11
CA ALA A 804 -7.99 27.43 -12.46
C ALA A 804 -6.52 27.78 -12.66
N VAL A 805 -5.82 26.88 -13.33
CA VAL A 805 -4.40 27.00 -13.63
C VAL A 805 -4.13 26.57 -15.07
N ARG A 806 -2.97 27.00 -15.55
CA ARG A 806 -2.34 26.42 -16.73
C ARG A 806 -1.08 25.68 -16.30
N PHE A 807 -1.16 24.35 -16.23
CA PHE A 807 0.02 23.50 -16.13
C PHE A 807 0.84 23.61 -17.41
N GLU A 808 2.16 23.54 -17.28
CA GLU A 808 3.04 23.56 -18.44
C GLU A 808 2.94 22.25 -19.23
N ASN A 809 3.07 21.10 -18.56
CA ASN A 809 3.08 19.80 -19.26
C ASN A 809 2.16 18.71 -18.68
N LEU A 810 1.76 18.77 -17.41
CA LEU A 810 0.98 17.67 -16.78
C LEU A 810 -0.28 17.25 -17.56
N HIS A 811 -1.00 18.21 -18.14
CA HIS A 811 -2.18 17.92 -18.96
C HIS A 811 -1.88 17.08 -20.23
N GLU A 812 -0.63 17.07 -20.69
CA GLU A 812 -0.14 16.29 -21.83
C GLU A 812 0.07 14.82 -21.49
N CYS A 813 -0.06 14.42 -20.22
CA CYS A 813 -0.04 13.01 -19.82
C CYS A 813 -1.36 12.29 -20.08
N PHE A 814 -2.41 13.00 -20.52
CA PHE A 814 -3.77 12.47 -20.65
C PHE A 814 -4.42 12.76 -22.00
N GLY A 815 -5.48 12.00 -22.29
CA GLY A 815 -6.27 12.10 -23.51
C GLY A 815 -5.71 11.32 -24.69
N ALA A 816 -6.43 11.37 -25.82
CA ALA A 816 -6.10 10.62 -27.03
C ALA A 816 -4.68 10.89 -27.56
N VAL A 817 -3.99 9.85 -28.00
CA VAL A 817 -2.65 9.92 -28.62
C VAL A 817 -2.71 9.89 -30.15
N GLY A 818 -3.80 9.37 -30.74
CA GLY A 818 -3.99 9.30 -32.19
C GLY A 818 -2.98 8.37 -32.86
N ASN A 819 -1.96 8.97 -33.49
CA ASN A 819 -0.90 8.22 -34.16
C ASN A 819 0.40 8.29 -33.36
N VAL A 820 0.94 7.12 -33.00
CA VAL A 820 2.19 7.02 -32.24
C VAL A 820 3.25 6.40 -33.13
N SER A 821 4.28 7.17 -33.46
CA SER A 821 5.41 6.72 -34.28
C SER A 821 5.02 6.10 -35.63
N GLY A 822 3.91 6.55 -36.24
CA GLY A 822 3.40 6.03 -37.51
C GLY A 822 2.27 5.00 -37.36
N TYR A 823 1.98 4.51 -36.16
CA TYR A 823 0.96 3.48 -35.91
C TYR A 823 -0.35 4.05 -35.34
N ASP A 824 -1.47 3.57 -35.86
CA ASP A 824 -2.81 3.94 -35.42
C ASP A 824 -3.11 3.36 -34.03
N HIS A 825 -3.42 4.23 -33.06
CA HIS A 825 -3.80 3.88 -31.69
C HIS A 825 -5.26 4.25 -31.36
N ALA A 826 -6.12 4.43 -32.38
CA ALA A 826 -7.52 4.81 -32.18
C ALA A 826 -8.31 3.89 -31.24
N THR A 827 -7.96 2.59 -31.13
CA THR A 827 -8.56 1.70 -30.14
C THR A 827 -8.22 2.09 -28.70
N PHE A 828 -6.96 2.45 -28.43
CA PHE A 828 -6.55 2.94 -27.10
C PHE A 828 -7.24 4.27 -26.78
N ASP A 829 -7.39 5.15 -27.78
CA ASP A 829 -8.02 6.47 -27.59
C ASP A 829 -9.46 6.37 -27.06
N GLN A 830 -10.22 5.33 -27.42
CA GLN A 830 -11.59 5.10 -26.91
C GLN A 830 -11.66 4.98 -25.38
N PHE A 831 -10.55 4.62 -24.73
CA PHE A 831 -10.45 4.55 -23.27
C PHE A 831 -10.02 5.89 -22.66
N GLN A 832 -9.35 6.75 -23.45
CA GLN A 832 -8.87 8.06 -23.02
C GLN A 832 -9.93 9.17 -23.16
N ASP A 833 -11.06 8.84 -23.78
CA ASP A 833 -12.23 9.70 -23.85
C ASP A 833 -12.64 10.18 -22.44
N GLU A 834 -13.05 11.44 -22.34
CA GLU A 834 -13.59 12.03 -21.11
C GLU A 834 -12.61 12.11 -19.93
N TYR A 835 -11.28 12.06 -20.12
CA TYR A 835 -10.34 12.25 -19.00
C TYR A 835 -10.58 13.55 -18.19
N TYR A 836 -11.11 14.60 -18.83
CA TYR A 836 -11.52 15.86 -18.19
C TYR A 836 -12.77 15.72 -17.29
N THR A 837 -13.45 14.57 -17.26
CA THR A 837 -14.56 14.27 -16.33
C THR A 837 -14.09 13.56 -15.06
N ARG A 838 -12.78 13.30 -14.94
CA ARG A 838 -12.17 12.56 -13.83
C ARG A 838 -11.41 13.48 -12.88
N ASN A 839 -11.23 13.00 -11.65
CA ASN A 839 -10.54 13.71 -10.58
C ASN A 839 -9.22 13.00 -10.29
N PHE A 840 -8.09 13.71 -10.43
CA PHE A 840 -6.77 13.12 -10.28
C PHE A 840 -6.07 13.63 -9.01
N PRO A 841 -5.63 12.76 -8.09
CA PRO A 841 -4.84 13.17 -6.95
C PRO A 841 -3.37 13.36 -7.35
N PHE A 842 -2.88 14.59 -7.34
CA PHE A 842 -1.49 14.90 -7.70
C PHE A 842 -0.83 15.85 -6.69
N PRO A 843 0.46 15.66 -6.35
CA PRO A 843 1.24 16.64 -5.61
C PRO A 843 1.56 17.84 -6.51
N ALA A 844 0.72 18.88 -6.50
CA ALA A 844 0.82 20.00 -7.44
C ALA A 844 2.16 20.74 -7.36
N TYR A 845 2.84 20.71 -6.21
CA TYR A 845 4.16 21.32 -6.04
C TYR A 845 5.22 20.76 -7.02
N MET A 846 5.04 19.55 -7.53
CA MET A 846 5.97 18.90 -8.48
C MET A 846 5.81 19.42 -9.92
N TYR A 847 4.75 20.18 -10.19
CA TYR A 847 4.33 20.51 -11.55
C TYR A 847 4.28 22.02 -11.73
N PRO A 848 5.14 22.62 -12.57
CA PRO A 848 5.04 24.04 -12.87
C PRO A 848 3.66 24.40 -13.44
N PHE A 849 3.04 25.43 -12.86
CA PHE A 849 1.78 25.97 -13.33
C PHE A 849 1.71 27.49 -13.17
N LYS A 850 0.84 28.11 -13.96
CA LYS A 850 0.50 29.54 -13.86
C LYS A 850 -0.93 29.69 -13.40
N GLN A 851 -1.15 30.59 -12.46
CA GLN A 851 -2.50 30.97 -12.02
C GLN A 851 -3.31 31.50 -13.22
N ALA A 852 -4.52 30.98 -13.38
CA ALA A 852 -5.45 31.38 -14.43
C ALA A 852 -6.78 31.91 -13.89
N SER A 853 -7.04 31.86 -12.58
CA SER A 853 -8.17 32.53 -11.91
C SER A 853 -7.80 32.99 -10.51
N ASP A 854 -8.63 33.83 -9.90
CA ASP A 854 -8.64 33.96 -8.45
C ASP A 854 -9.05 32.64 -7.79
N VAL A 855 -8.71 32.49 -6.50
CA VAL A 855 -9.18 31.36 -5.70
C VAL A 855 -10.66 31.55 -5.39
N VAL A 856 -11.46 30.54 -5.64
CA VAL A 856 -12.89 30.52 -5.31
C VAL A 856 -13.20 29.46 -4.26
N GLU A 857 -14.21 29.70 -3.44
CA GLU A 857 -14.72 28.72 -2.49
C GLU A 857 -15.85 27.92 -3.13
N LEU A 858 -15.69 26.60 -3.19
CA LEU A 858 -16.70 25.68 -3.71
C LEU A 858 -17.69 25.29 -2.61
N ALA A 859 -17.21 25.01 -1.40
CA ALA A 859 -18.04 24.59 -0.29
C ALA A 859 -17.41 24.96 1.06
N MET A 860 -18.25 25.08 2.08
CA MET A 860 -17.84 25.27 3.47
C MET A 860 -18.47 24.18 4.32
N LEU A 861 -17.67 23.54 5.17
CA LEU A 861 -18.11 22.54 6.13
C LEU A 861 -18.02 23.17 7.51
N ASP A 862 -19.15 23.45 8.14
CA ASP A 862 -19.20 23.95 9.51
C ASP A 862 -19.13 22.76 10.49
N PHE A 863 -17.93 22.47 11.00
CA PHE A 863 -17.72 21.37 11.93
C PHE A 863 -18.28 21.65 13.33
N MET A 864 -18.78 22.86 13.59
CA MET A 864 -19.58 23.10 14.79
C MET A 864 -21.00 22.52 14.68
N GLN A 865 -21.43 22.09 13.48
CA GLN A 865 -22.74 21.49 13.22
C GLN A 865 -22.60 20.05 12.73
N THR A 866 -23.69 19.28 12.83
CA THR A 866 -23.75 17.95 12.21
C THR A 866 -23.70 18.05 10.68
N ALA A 867 -23.10 17.04 10.06
CA ALA A 867 -22.99 16.88 8.64
C ALA A 867 -24.38 16.84 8.01
N HIS A 868 -24.50 17.53 6.88
CA HIS A 868 -25.70 17.60 6.07
C HIS A 868 -25.30 17.73 4.61
N THR A 869 -26.21 17.38 3.71
CA THR A 869 -25.98 17.49 2.27
C THR A 869 -25.63 18.93 1.90
N VAL A 870 -24.49 19.11 1.22
CA VAL A 870 -24.03 20.40 0.72
C VAL A 870 -24.02 20.34 -0.80
N ALA A 871 -24.87 21.14 -1.45
CA ALA A 871 -24.89 21.28 -2.89
C ALA A 871 -24.72 22.74 -3.28
N THR A 872 -23.64 23.05 -4.00
CA THR A 872 -23.32 24.39 -4.46
C THR A 872 -23.14 24.40 -5.98
N ASN A 873 -23.61 25.48 -6.59
CA ASN A 873 -23.32 25.81 -7.98
C ASN A 873 -22.53 27.11 -7.98
N GLY A 874 -21.47 27.15 -8.76
CA GLY A 874 -20.58 28.29 -8.86
C GLY A 874 -19.96 28.41 -10.23
N SER A 875 -19.03 29.34 -10.34
CA SER A 875 -18.25 29.51 -11.56
C SER A 875 -16.86 30.03 -11.24
N VAL A 876 -15.87 29.53 -11.96
CA VAL A 876 -14.49 30.03 -11.94
C VAL A 876 -14.30 30.93 -13.16
N GLU A 877 -14.13 32.23 -12.92
CA GLU A 877 -13.82 33.19 -13.98
C GLU A 877 -12.35 33.06 -14.39
N LEU A 878 -12.10 32.80 -15.68
CA LEU A 878 -10.74 32.63 -16.18
C LEU A 878 -10.15 33.97 -16.63
N SER A 879 -9.02 34.31 -16.02
CA SER A 879 -8.13 35.39 -16.44
C SER A 879 -7.18 34.98 -17.58
N ASP A 880 -6.86 33.68 -17.70
CA ASP A 880 -6.10 33.08 -18.81
C ASP A 880 -6.96 32.08 -19.57
N PHE A 881 -7.20 32.34 -20.86
CA PHE A 881 -8.00 31.47 -21.73
C PHE A 881 -7.34 30.11 -21.99
N ALA A 882 -6.01 30.04 -21.84
CA ALA A 882 -5.23 28.82 -21.99
C ALA A 882 -5.20 27.96 -20.72
N ALA A 883 -6.04 28.26 -19.70
CA ALA A 883 -6.24 27.38 -18.56
C ALA A 883 -6.59 25.95 -19.03
N ASN A 884 -5.90 24.97 -18.46
CA ASN A 884 -6.02 23.55 -18.83
C ASN A 884 -6.37 22.66 -17.63
N ALA A 885 -6.46 23.22 -16.42
CA ALA A 885 -6.91 22.48 -15.25
C ALA A 885 -7.50 23.38 -14.17
N VAL A 886 -8.17 22.76 -13.20
CA VAL A 886 -8.55 23.35 -11.91
C VAL A 886 -7.96 22.49 -10.80
N ILE A 887 -7.23 23.14 -9.89
CA ILE A 887 -6.73 22.52 -8.65
C ILE A 887 -7.77 22.75 -7.56
N VAL A 888 -8.10 21.71 -6.80
CA VAL A 888 -9.03 21.73 -5.66
C VAL A 888 -8.34 21.21 -4.41
N TRP A 889 -8.49 21.92 -3.30
CA TRP A 889 -7.89 21.59 -2.01
C TRP A 889 -8.77 22.00 -0.83
N VAL A 890 -8.30 21.71 0.38
CA VAL A 890 -9.00 22.03 1.63
C VAL A 890 -8.16 22.97 2.49
N GLU A 891 -8.82 23.99 3.04
CA GLU A 891 -8.30 24.75 4.17
C GLU A 891 -9.08 24.43 5.43
N TYR A 892 -8.38 24.10 6.51
CA TYR A 892 -8.96 23.92 7.84
C TYR A 892 -8.75 25.19 8.65
N VAL A 893 -9.87 25.82 9.02
CA VAL A 893 -9.87 26.97 9.91
C VAL A 893 -9.98 26.44 11.32
N LEU A 894 -8.89 26.57 12.08
CA LEU A 894 -8.74 25.89 13.37
C LEU A 894 -9.58 26.52 14.48
N ASP A 895 -9.72 27.85 14.45
CA ASP A 895 -10.48 28.61 15.44
C ASP A 895 -11.72 29.30 14.85
N THR A 896 -12.65 29.70 15.72
CA THR A 896 -13.93 30.31 15.34
C THR A 896 -13.77 31.72 14.75
N GLU A 897 -12.71 32.44 15.12
CA GLU A 897 -12.40 33.78 14.61
C GLU A 897 -11.75 33.75 13.22
N GLY A 898 -11.22 32.60 12.81
CA GLY A 898 -10.53 32.40 11.54
C GLY A 898 -9.10 32.94 11.50
N LYS A 899 -8.41 33.00 12.64
CA LYS A 899 -7.03 33.53 12.72
C LYS A 899 -5.97 32.50 12.33
N HIS A 900 -6.21 31.23 12.63
CA HIS A 900 -5.29 30.14 12.34
C HIS A 900 -5.90 29.22 11.29
N VAL A 901 -5.21 29.11 10.16
CA VAL A 901 -5.62 28.29 9.03
C VAL A 901 -4.45 27.39 8.65
N VAL A 902 -4.75 26.11 8.45
CA VAL A 902 -3.82 25.15 7.86
C VAL A 902 -4.38 24.70 6.51
N THR A 903 -3.52 24.57 5.51
CA THR A 903 -3.91 24.32 4.13
C THR A 903 -3.36 23.00 3.61
N THR A 904 -4.10 22.38 2.69
CA THR A 904 -3.63 21.28 1.84
C THR A 904 -3.42 21.74 0.39
N GLY A 905 -3.31 23.06 0.18
CA GLY A 905 -3.21 23.68 -1.14
C GLY A 905 -1.91 23.43 -1.91
N PRO A 906 -1.81 23.94 -3.14
CA PRO A 906 -0.78 23.51 -4.11
C PRO A 906 0.66 23.85 -3.74
N ALA A 907 0.89 24.72 -2.74
CA ALA A 907 2.21 25.07 -2.27
C ALA A 907 2.78 24.09 -1.23
N VAL A 908 1.95 23.23 -0.63
CA VAL A 908 2.41 22.30 0.40
C VAL A 908 2.97 21.01 -0.20
N ARG A 909 3.85 20.35 0.54
CA ARG A 909 4.53 19.11 0.12
C ARG A 909 3.99 17.85 0.79
N TYR A 910 3.09 18.02 1.75
CA TYR A 910 2.57 16.95 2.60
C TYR A 910 1.16 16.50 2.23
N ALA A 911 0.64 16.95 1.08
CA ALA A 911 -0.68 16.58 0.58
C ALA A 911 -0.68 16.57 -0.95
N LYS A 912 -1.43 15.63 -1.54
CA LYS A 912 -1.87 15.71 -2.93
C LYS A 912 -3.11 16.61 -3.02
N GLN A 913 -3.28 17.28 -4.16
CA GLN A 913 -4.45 18.08 -4.50
C GLN A 913 -5.27 17.35 -5.56
N LEU A 914 -6.57 17.61 -5.57
CA LEU A 914 -7.44 17.11 -6.63
C LEU A 914 -7.25 18.00 -7.87
N ILE A 915 -6.86 17.42 -8.99
CA ILE A 915 -6.70 18.09 -10.27
C ILE A 915 -7.81 17.62 -11.21
N ARG A 916 -8.51 18.59 -11.79
CA ARG A 916 -9.54 18.38 -12.80
C ARG A 916 -9.11 19.05 -14.09
N PHE A 917 -8.75 18.27 -15.10
CA PHE A 917 -8.35 18.83 -16.40
C PHE A 917 -9.55 19.44 -17.12
N LEU A 918 -9.28 20.51 -17.87
CA LEU A 918 -10.28 21.20 -18.67
C LEU A 918 -10.18 20.76 -20.13
N GLN A 919 -11.33 20.69 -20.81
CA GLN A 919 -11.34 20.44 -22.25
C GLN A 919 -10.49 21.49 -23.02
N PRO A 920 -9.75 21.08 -24.06
CA PRO A 920 -9.11 21.99 -25.00
C PRO A 920 -10.15 22.93 -25.63
N THR A 921 -9.88 24.23 -25.67
CA THR A 921 -10.83 25.21 -26.24
C THR A 921 -10.67 25.35 -27.75
N ALA A 922 -11.80 25.51 -28.46
CA ALA A 922 -11.78 26.00 -29.83
C ALA A 922 -11.32 27.47 -29.85
N SER A 923 -10.37 27.80 -30.73
CA SER A 923 -9.81 29.15 -30.86
C SER A 923 -10.90 30.18 -31.18
N GLY A 924 -11.06 31.23 -30.34
CA GLY A 924 -11.90 32.40 -30.65
C GLY A 924 -12.86 32.90 -29.56
N ALA A 925 -12.93 32.28 -28.38
CA ALA A 925 -13.78 32.75 -27.28
C ALA A 925 -13.23 34.04 -26.63
N SER A 926 -14.07 35.04 -26.40
CA SER A 926 -13.70 36.35 -25.82
C SER A 926 -13.86 36.41 -24.29
N LYS A 927 -14.56 35.44 -23.69
CA LYS A 927 -14.68 35.17 -22.25
C LYS A 927 -14.85 33.65 -22.07
N ARG A 928 -14.14 33.05 -21.11
CA ARG A 928 -14.26 31.63 -20.75
C ARG A 928 -14.55 31.56 -19.27
N VAL A 929 -15.66 30.93 -18.91
CA VAL A 929 -16.09 30.73 -17.53
C VAL A 929 -16.29 29.23 -17.37
N VAL A 930 -15.76 28.68 -16.30
CA VAL A 930 -15.93 27.27 -15.98
C VAL A 930 -17.02 27.16 -14.93
N ALA A 931 -18.11 26.48 -15.24
CA ALA A 931 -19.15 26.19 -14.26
C ALA A 931 -18.65 25.11 -13.30
N SER A 932 -18.86 25.31 -12.01
CA SER A 932 -18.55 24.32 -10.99
C SER A 932 -19.85 23.87 -10.33
N LYS A 933 -20.03 22.55 -10.23
CA LYS A 933 -21.07 21.94 -9.40
C LYS A 933 -20.39 21.07 -8.38
N PHE A 934 -20.72 21.28 -7.11
CA PHE A 934 -20.20 20.49 -6.02
C PHE A 934 -21.38 19.94 -5.22
N CYS A 935 -21.37 18.64 -4.94
CA CYS A 935 -22.36 17.99 -4.10
C CYS A 935 -21.66 17.04 -3.14
N PHE A 936 -21.91 17.19 -1.84
CA PHE A 936 -21.69 16.15 -0.85
C PHE A 936 -23.05 15.66 -0.40
N ASP A 937 -23.39 14.39 -0.67
CA ASP A 937 -24.59 13.77 -0.13
C ASP A 937 -24.24 13.12 1.21
N SER A 938 -24.76 13.66 2.32
CA SER A 938 -24.47 13.13 3.65
C SER A 938 -25.20 11.82 3.96
N LEU A 939 -26.26 11.48 3.20
CA LEU A 939 -27.02 10.25 3.42
C LEU A 939 -26.37 9.06 2.72
N GLU A 940 -25.74 9.30 1.58
CA GLU A 940 -25.00 8.29 0.84
C GLU A 940 -23.51 8.31 1.17
N GLY A 941 -22.94 9.46 1.60
CA GLY A 941 -21.49 9.60 1.80
C GLY A 941 -20.72 9.73 0.48
N THR A 942 -21.35 10.30 -0.54
CA THR A 942 -20.77 10.52 -1.86
C THR A 942 -20.33 11.96 -2.05
N ILE A 943 -19.22 12.16 -2.76
CA ILE A 943 -18.69 13.48 -3.11
C ILE A 943 -18.65 13.58 -4.64
N GLU A 944 -19.48 14.44 -5.20
CA GLU A 944 -19.53 14.74 -6.62
C GLU A 944 -18.96 16.14 -6.89
N LEU A 945 -18.02 16.20 -7.81
CA LEU A 945 -17.46 17.45 -8.31
C LEU A 945 -17.48 17.43 -9.83
N SER A 946 -18.23 18.36 -10.43
CA SER A 946 -18.19 18.65 -11.85
C SER A 946 -17.63 20.04 -12.10
N ILE A 947 -16.75 20.14 -13.08
CA ILE A 947 -16.11 21.37 -13.52
C ILE A 947 -16.20 21.35 -15.05
N ASP A 948 -17.18 22.07 -15.57
CA ASP A 948 -17.54 22.05 -16.98
C ASP A 948 -17.21 23.40 -17.61
N ALA A 949 -16.46 23.39 -18.72
CA ALA A 949 -16.22 24.60 -19.49
C ALA A 949 -17.50 24.97 -20.25
N ASN A 950 -18.03 26.17 -20.01
CA ASN A 950 -19.15 26.74 -20.77
C ASN A 950 -18.67 27.53 -22.00
#